data_AF-A0A523ND16-F1
#
_entry.id   AF-A0A523ND16-F1
#
_cell.length_a   1.000
_cell.length_b   1.000
_cell.length_c   1.000
_cell.angle_alpha   90.00
_cell.angle_beta   90.00
_cell.angle_gamma   90.00
#
_symmetry.space_group_name_H-M   'P 1'
#
loop_
_entity.id
_entity.type
_entity.pdbx_description
1 polymer ?
#
loop_
_entity_poly.entity_id
_entity_poly.type
_entity_poly.pdbx_seq_one_letter_code
_entity_poly.pdbx_strand_id
1 'polypeptide(L)'
;MTPRTRAWTVLALIVLLGQLPVAGGLRAQAAGRWRLIMAPSPITEINGDLRLVEANGKISGTLLLETSDSAPDKITGTVSGTGGRIEFIVRASARRYVGRVLGDEMFGTVFRGEQTDGIAWLAERIDTAADLYIPLPKFRMRQLVLAGETSMVTIPGGWFAALDDAGIDTDEILNTYVERAAESGVPAANEPILRTYSYLQSMGLWWRDSMLAAAQTSLESVRAGIRDDTTRAHFDFLFRPNGRWQVDIHQVAAHRVQQKFPHVTWEALRPALELPGVQRGPLPPHAAVAQLLTYQLLVLSRTDSMAFASRLAEMRAVEPEAAGALERMLIGYAEAIEWYPRAMRFLLVTPWLEGRSPADLVRAGWPDQAIDAAVPEIKTRLFGLPDGAPRIAPSDSFVGMLVEPLNWTAGRWLEEQGAGALLRVLGRLPPEIEHTVLESERGRFEVTSVAQLRHDRHSGFLEPQDAIIIAPGYHPVLALETVIHEWVHVLQQRARPLDTYARPTADAVWWYSPDPFVAEGLAEWYTELVLRPIVERLPLFGLGEAEKRAAMAVSRPDDPHLIGYRLFRLLYGAGGSARELIGAASLAGHDVKVLLDDYSALFPDLESSNVRDRMFSVGTVQRIVPEVVFQIDGLSPLHLQRRLIPPTQDAP
;
A
#
# COMPACT_ATOMS: atom_id res chain seq x y z
N MET A 1 27.53 7.82 33.13
CA MET A 1 26.64 8.69 33.95
C MET A 1 25.40 8.95 33.13
N THR A 2 24.22 8.80 33.73
CA THR A 2 22.97 9.24 33.11
C THR A 2 22.93 10.78 33.07
N PRO A 3 22.15 11.42 32.18
CA PRO A 3 21.94 12.87 32.19
C PRO A 3 21.56 13.39 33.59
N ARG A 4 20.72 12.60 34.30
CA ARG A 4 20.42 12.71 35.74
C ARG A 4 21.64 12.90 36.64
N THR A 5 22.63 12.00 36.53
CA THR A 5 23.82 12.07 37.37
C THR A 5 24.66 13.30 37.00
N ARG A 6 24.70 13.70 35.73
CA ARG A 6 25.43 14.90 35.30
C ARG A 6 24.79 16.19 35.79
N ALA A 7 23.48 16.39 35.65
CA ALA A 7 22.81 17.62 36.11
C ALA A 7 23.00 17.86 37.62
N TRP A 8 22.87 16.80 38.45
CA TRP A 8 23.12 16.89 39.89
C TRP A 8 24.61 16.98 40.25
N THR A 9 25.50 16.33 39.49
CA THR A 9 26.96 16.45 39.72
C THR A 9 27.47 17.84 39.33
N VAL A 10 26.94 18.43 38.25
CA VAL A 10 27.18 19.82 37.85
C VAL A 10 26.63 20.77 38.92
N LEU A 11 25.46 20.49 39.51
CA LEU A 11 24.94 21.26 40.65
C LEU A 11 25.87 21.20 41.87
N ALA A 12 26.34 20.01 42.22
CA ALA A 12 27.28 19.81 43.32
C ALA A 12 28.64 20.48 43.06
N LEU A 13 29.11 20.47 41.80
CA LEU A 13 30.32 21.18 41.39
C LEU A 13 30.14 22.69 41.38
N ILE A 14 28.97 23.23 40.99
CA ILE A 14 28.68 24.67 40.96
C ILE A 14 28.59 25.26 42.37
N VAL A 15 28.03 24.51 43.33
CA VAL A 15 28.04 24.90 44.75
C VAL A 15 29.46 24.84 45.33
N LEU A 16 30.32 23.93 44.86
CA LEU A 16 31.72 23.84 45.32
C LEU A 16 32.69 24.81 44.62
N LEU A 17 32.46 25.16 43.35
CA LEU A 17 33.36 25.98 42.54
C LEU A 17 32.84 27.41 42.44
N GLY A 18 32.86 28.10 43.57
CA GLY A 18 32.85 29.55 43.58
C GLY A 18 34.02 30.09 42.75
N GLN A 19 33.69 30.65 41.58
CA GLN A 19 34.55 31.48 40.73
C GLN A 19 35.91 30.90 40.28
N LEU A 20 35.99 30.45 39.02
CA LEU A 20 37.24 30.48 38.26
C LEU A 20 37.09 31.42 37.05
N PRO A 21 38.01 32.39 36.86
CA PRO A 21 38.05 33.22 35.67
C PRO A 21 38.83 32.47 34.59
N VAL A 22 38.14 31.90 33.59
CA VAL A 22 38.81 31.49 32.35
C VAL A 22 38.86 32.71 31.43
N ALA A 23 40.00 33.39 31.44
CA ALA A 23 40.37 34.35 30.42
C ALA A 23 40.86 33.58 29.19
N GLY A 24 40.16 33.69 28.06
CA GLY A 24 40.63 33.14 26.78
C GLY A 24 39.54 32.84 25.75
N GLY A 25 39.24 33.83 24.91
CA GLY A 25 39.34 33.63 23.46
C GLY A 25 38.30 32.81 22.67
N LEU A 26 37.14 32.44 23.21
CA LEU A 26 36.00 32.00 22.38
C LEU A 26 34.75 32.75 22.86
N ARG A 27 34.15 33.56 21.99
CA ARG A 27 32.77 34.04 22.23
C ARG A 27 31.90 32.79 22.27
N ALA A 28 31.50 32.35 23.45
CA ALA A 28 30.52 31.28 23.61
C ALA A 28 29.23 31.72 22.89
N GLN A 29 28.89 31.06 21.80
CA GLN A 29 27.74 31.43 20.98
C GLN A 29 26.48 30.89 21.65
N ALA A 30 25.61 31.75 22.18
CA ALA A 30 24.34 31.28 22.76
C ALA A 30 23.37 30.86 21.64
N ALA A 31 23.51 31.43 20.44
CA ALA A 31 22.67 31.10 19.29
C ALA A 31 22.77 29.61 18.91
N GLY A 32 21.63 29.04 18.52
CA GLY A 32 21.51 27.64 18.12
C GLY A 32 20.28 26.98 18.70
N ARG A 33 20.20 25.67 18.48
CA ARG A 33 19.16 24.79 19.03
C ARG A 33 19.74 23.98 20.19
N TRP A 34 18.96 23.85 21.26
CA TRP A 34 19.40 23.27 22.51
C TRP A 34 18.30 22.38 23.10
N ARG A 35 18.68 21.21 23.62
CA ARG A 35 17.82 20.38 24.46
C ARG A 35 17.92 20.86 25.90
N LEU A 36 16.88 21.51 26.40
CA LEU A 36 16.75 21.92 27.80
C LEU A 36 16.30 20.74 28.67
N ILE A 37 16.84 20.62 29.87
CA ILE A 37 16.47 19.66 30.91
C ILE A 37 16.35 20.45 32.22
N MET A 38 15.17 20.46 32.83
CA MET A 38 14.92 21.05 34.15
C MET A 38 14.68 19.94 35.17
N ALA A 39 15.25 20.04 36.36
CA ALA A 39 15.10 19.03 37.42
C ALA A 39 14.36 19.62 38.63
N PRO A 40 13.02 19.76 38.60
CA PRO A 40 12.24 20.31 39.72
C PRO A 40 12.32 19.45 40.99
N SER A 41 12.65 18.15 40.87
CA SER A 41 12.94 17.30 42.02
C SER A 41 13.98 16.23 41.64
N PRO A 42 14.53 15.47 42.61
CA PRO A 42 15.45 14.37 42.33
C PRO A 42 14.86 13.26 41.43
N ILE A 43 13.53 13.16 41.37
CA ILE A 43 12.82 12.10 40.64
C ILE A 43 12.05 12.58 39.41
N THR A 44 11.98 13.89 39.16
CA THR A 44 11.27 14.47 38.02
C THR A 44 12.20 15.33 37.18
N GLU A 45 12.19 15.10 35.88
CA GLU A 45 12.86 15.92 34.88
C GLU A 45 11.81 16.45 33.90
N ILE A 46 12.02 17.67 33.40
CA ILE A 46 11.20 18.30 32.36
C ILE A 46 12.11 18.67 31.20
N ASN A 47 11.95 18.02 30.05
CA ASN A 47 12.69 18.36 28.83
C ASN A 47 12.08 19.58 28.10
N GLY A 48 12.87 20.24 27.25
CA GLY A 48 12.40 21.28 26.33
C GLY A 48 13.26 21.47 25.08
N ASP A 49 12.69 22.02 24.01
CA ASP A 49 13.39 22.52 22.82
C ASP A 49 13.57 24.03 22.96
N LEU A 50 14.82 24.46 23.14
CA LEU A 50 15.22 25.86 23.26
C LEU A 50 15.95 26.30 21.99
N ARG A 51 15.39 27.29 21.29
CA ARG A 51 15.98 27.87 20.08
C ARG A 51 16.35 29.31 20.37
N LEU A 52 17.64 29.64 20.26
CA LEU A 52 18.18 30.96 20.53
C LEU A 52 18.71 31.61 19.25
N VAL A 53 18.39 32.88 19.08
CA VAL A 53 19.00 33.78 18.10
C VAL A 53 19.67 34.90 18.88
N GLU A 54 20.93 35.19 18.54
CA GLU A 54 21.72 36.22 19.19
C GLU A 54 22.04 37.35 18.19
N ALA A 55 21.74 38.59 18.58
CA ALA A 55 22.10 39.77 17.81
C ALA A 55 22.43 40.93 18.76
N ASN A 56 23.62 41.52 18.63
CA ASN A 56 24.08 42.69 19.40
C ASN A 56 23.94 42.51 20.93
N GLY A 57 24.29 41.34 21.48
CA GLY A 57 24.21 41.03 22.91
C GLY A 57 22.78 40.82 23.44
N LYS A 58 21.77 40.87 22.56
CA LYS A 58 20.38 40.51 22.86
C LYS A 58 20.12 39.10 22.36
N ILE A 59 19.31 38.37 23.12
CA ILE A 59 18.79 37.06 22.75
C ILE A 59 17.29 37.17 22.49
N SER A 60 16.85 36.55 21.40
CA SER A 60 15.45 36.22 21.14
C SER A 60 15.35 34.75 20.76
N GLY A 61 14.14 34.21 20.70
CA GLY A 61 13.96 32.82 20.34
C GLY A 61 12.65 32.23 20.80
N THR A 62 12.65 30.90 20.96
CA THR A 62 11.51 30.15 21.45
C THR A 62 11.91 29.08 22.45
N LEU A 63 11.03 28.81 23.41
CA LEU A 63 11.12 27.65 24.29
C LEU A 63 9.82 26.84 24.18
N LEU A 64 9.95 25.54 23.96
CA LEU A 64 8.84 24.60 24.09
C LEU A 64 9.22 23.54 25.12
N LEU A 65 8.33 23.26 26.08
CA LEU A 65 8.57 22.27 27.13
C LEU A 65 7.77 21.02 26.85
N GLU A 66 8.22 19.86 27.32
CA GLU A 66 7.54 18.58 27.11
C GLU A 66 6.13 18.51 27.74
N THR A 67 5.80 19.47 28.61
CA THR A 67 4.48 19.60 29.22
C THR A 67 3.53 20.52 28.44
N SER A 68 3.98 21.10 27.32
CA SER A 68 3.24 22.11 26.57
C SER A 68 2.55 21.51 25.34
N ASP A 69 1.23 21.65 25.23
CA ASP A 69 0.51 21.29 24.00
C ASP A 69 0.46 22.43 22.96
N SER A 70 0.73 23.66 23.40
CA SER A 70 0.65 24.89 22.59
C SER A 70 1.90 25.18 21.75
N ALA A 71 1.82 26.21 20.89
CA ALA A 71 2.97 26.73 20.16
C ALA A 71 4.12 27.19 21.08
N PRO A 72 5.38 27.17 20.60
CA PRO A 72 6.55 27.57 21.40
C PRO A 72 6.42 28.98 21.99
N ASP A 73 6.78 29.12 23.26
CA ASP A 73 6.76 30.41 23.94
C ASP A 73 7.89 31.30 23.44
N LYS A 74 7.57 32.55 23.10
CA LYS A 74 8.58 33.53 22.72
C LYS A 74 9.43 33.92 23.92
N ILE A 75 10.74 34.00 23.70
CA ILE A 75 11.70 34.44 24.73
C ILE A 75 12.42 35.72 24.31
N THR A 76 12.79 36.50 25.32
CA THR A 76 13.64 37.69 25.17
C THR A 76 14.64 37.74 26.31
N GLY A 77 15.89 38.09 26.03
CA GLY A 77 16.95 38.08 27.02
C GLY A 77 18.22 38.80 26.57
N THR A 78 19.29 38.62 27.34
CA THR A 78 20.61 39.18 27.09
C THR A 78 21.69 38.13 27.36
N VAL A 79 22.81 38.27 26.66
CA VAL A 79 24.05 37.53 26.93
C VAL A 79 25.17 38.52 27.14
N SER A 80 25.88 38.38 28.26
CA SER A 80 27.04 39.20 28.56
C SER A 80 28.31 38.56 27.99
N GLY A 81 29.08 39.33 27.22
CA GLY A 81 30.35 38.89 26.66
C GLY A 81 31.41 38.56 27.72
N THR A 82 31.28 39.09 28.94
CA THR A 82 32.14 38.78 30.09
C THR A 82 31.54 37.65 30.94
N GLY A 83 32.22 36.50 30.95
CA GLY A 83 31.88 35.35 31.82
C GLY A 83 30.76 34.44 31.31
N GLY A 84 30.32 34.61 30.05
CA GLY A 84 29.33 33.73 29.40
C GLY A 84 27.94 33.74 30.07
N ARG A 85 27.62 34.79 30.84
CA ARG A 85 26.36 34.88 31.58
C ARG A 85 25.19 35.10 30.60
N ILE A 86 24.15 34.29 30.75
CA ILE A 86 22.92 34.35 29.96
C ILE A 86 21.71 34.58 30.89
N GLU A 87 20.80 35.45 30.48
CA GLU A 87 19.52 35.66 31.15
C GLU A 87 18.41 35.85 30.12
N PHE A 88 17.33 35.07 30.23
CA PHE A 88 16.17 35.22 29.35
C PHE A 88 14.86 34.97 30.09
N ILE A 89 13.79 35.58 29.58
CA ILE A 89 12.45 35.52 30.15
C ILE A 89 11.51 34.90 29.14
N VAL A 90 10.73 33.92 29.62
CA VAL A 90 9.57 33.34 28.94
C VAL A 90 8.34 34.06 29.44
N ARG A 91 7.78 34.96 28.63
CA ARG A 91 6.73 35.89 29.08
C ARG A 91 5.42 35.18 29.43
N ALA A 92 5.00 34.22 28.61
CA ALA A 92 3.74 33.50 28.80
C ALA A 92 3.67 32.75 30.14
N SER A 93 4.79 32.16 30.58
CA SER A 93 4.87 31.42 31.84
C SER A 93 5.45 32.21 33.01
N ALA A 94 5.79 33.49 32.82
CA ALA A 94 6.52 34.33 33.79
C ALA A 94 7.76 33.64 34.40
N ARG A 95 8.53 32.93 33.56
CA ARG A 95 9.76 32.21 33.99
C ARG A 95 10.99 33.00 33.57
N ARG A 96 11.94 33.13 34.49
CA ARG A 96 13.22 33.81 34.28
C ARG A 96 14.36 32.82 34.44
N TYR A 97 15.11 32.60 33.36
CA TYR A 97 16.24 31.68 33.30
C TYR A 97 17.52 32.49 33.44
N VAL A 98 18.36 32.14 34.42
CA VAL A 98 19.67 32.76 34.64
C VAL A 98 20.72 31.66 34.66
N GLY A 99 21.79 31.82 33.88
CA GLY A 99 22.81 30.78 33.78
C GLY A 99 24.11 31.24 33.13
N ARG A 100 24.90 30.26 32.70
CA ARG A 100 26.15 30.44 31.95
C ARG A 100 26.21 29.51 30.75
N VAL A 101 26.89 29.94 29.69
CA VAL A 101 27.22 29.17 28.49
C VAL A 101 28.67 28.69 28.60
N LEU A 102 28.92 27.39 28.41
CA LEU A 102 30.24 26.77 28.43
C LEU A 102 30.35 25.76 27.28
N GLY A 103 30.91 26.19 26.14
CA GLY A 103 31.02 25.35 24.94
C GLY A 103 29.64 24.95 24.40
N ASP A 104 29.37 23.65 24.36
CA ASP A 104 28.12 23.05 23.88
C ASP A 104 27.10 22.77 25.01
N GLU A 105 27.31 23.34 26.19
CA GLU A 105 26.39 23.26 27.32
C GLU A 105 26.01 24.65 27.86
N MET A 106 24.79 24.79 28.34
CA MET A 106 24.33 25.91 29.16
C MET A 106 23.73 25.38 30.45
N PHE A 107 23.92 26.06 31.57
CA PHE A 107 23.34 25.61 32.84
C PHE A 107 23.03 26.78 33.75
N GLY A 108 22.09 26.57 34.67
CA GLY A 108 21.76 27.59 35.65
C GLY A 108 20.50 27.28 36.44
N THR A 109 19.79 28.36 36.79
CA THR A 109 18.61 28.31 37.63
C THR A 109 17.45 29.03 36.94
N VAL A 110 16.26 28.44 36.97
CA VAL A 110 15.01 29.06 36.51
C VAL A 110 14.16 29.46 37.72
N PHE A 111 13.65 30.68 37.69
CA PHE A 111 12.79 31.26 38.71
C PHE A 111 11.39 31.47 38.14
N ARG A 112 10.35 31.24 38.95
CA ARG A 112 8.95 31.50 38.57
C ARG A 112 8.46 32.76 39.29
N GLY A 113 8.13 33.80 38.54
CA GLY A 113 7.77 35.10 39.12
C GLY A 113 8.90 35.67 39.99
N GLU A 114 8.55 36.13 41.20
CA GLU A 114 9.49 36.69 42.18
C GLU A 114 10.04 35.65 43.18
N GLN A 115 9.81 34.36 42.95
CA GLN A 115 10.30 33.32 43.86
C GLN A 115 11.83 33.30 43.94
N THR A 116 12.35 33.13 45.16
CA THR A 116 13.78 33.01 45.44
C THR A 116 14.32 31.59 45.25
N ASP A 117 13.45 30.58 45.42
CA ASP A 117 13.79 29.18 45.23
C ASP A 117 13.64 28.82 43.75
N GLY A 118 14.76 28.56 43.09
CA GLY A 118 14.81 28.27 41.66
C GLY A 118 15.09 26.80 41.36
N ILE A 119 14.66 26.36 40.19
CA ILE A 119 14.87 24.99 39.70
C ILE A 119 16.15 24.96 38.86
N ALA A 120 16.97 23.92 39.03
CA ALA A 120 18.15 23.71 38.20
C ALA A 120 17.78 23.38 36.76
N TRP A 121 18.53 23.91 35.80
CA TRP A 121 18.42 23.53 34.40
C TRP A 121 19.78 23.37 33.73
N LEU A 122 19.82 22.48 32.75
CA LEU A 122 20.92 22.20 31.83
C LEU A 122 20.36 22.28 30.41
N ALA A 123 21.11 22.81 29.45
CA ALA A 123 20.77 22.73 28.04
C ALA A 123 21.98 22.26 27.25
N GLU A 124 21.80 21.22 26.45
CA GLU A 124 22.84 20.61 25.62
C GLU A 124 22.62 21.03 24.16
N ARG A 125 23.67 21.46 23.47
CA ARG A 125 23.56 21.85 22.06
C ARG A 125 23.18 20.63 21.22
N ILE A 126 22.23 20.82 20.31
CA ILE A 126 21.85 19.81 19.34
C ILE A 126 22.00 20.36 17.92
N ASP A 127 22.21 19.47 16.96
CA ASP A 127 22.22 19.84 15.56
C ASP A 127 20.86 20.47 15.21
N THR A 128 20.91 21.59 14.49
CA THR A 128 19.72 22.25 13.94
C THR A 128 18.90 21.33 13.04
N ALA A 129 19.55 20.37 12.37
CA ALA A 129 18.93 19.37 11.51
C ALA A 129 18.52 18.08 12.25
N ALA A 130 18.74 17.97 13.56
CA ALA A 130 18.35 16.79 14.31
C ALA A 130 16.82 16.61 14.36
N ASP A 131 16.38 15.39 14.06
CA ASP A 131 14.97 14.97 14.16
C ASP A 131 14.59 14.71 15.62
N LEU A 132 14.38 15.80 16.37
CA LEU A 132 14.02 15.79 17.79
C LEU A 132 12.76 16.64 17.99
N TYR A 133 11.76 16.08 18.68
CA TYR A 133 10.54 16.80 19.03
C TYR A 133 10.31 16.74 20.55
N ILE A 134 10.15 17.90 21.18
CA ILE A 134 9.86 18.02 22.61
C ILE A 134 8.72 19.04 22.79
N PRO A 135 7.51 18.61 23.21
CA PRO A 135 7.10 17.23 23.47
C PRO A 135 7.06 16.36 22.21
N LEU A 136 6.98 15.05 22.41
CA LEU A 136 6.70 14.11 21.33
C LEU A 136 5.39 14.49 20.61
N PRO A 137 5.35 14.40 19.27
CA PRO A 137 4.14 14.55 18.47
C PRO A 137 3.03 13.65 19.00
N LYS A 138 1.90 14.23 19.38
CA LYS A 138 0.74 13.52 19.92
C LYS A 138 -0.44 13.62 18.96
N PHE A 139 -1.02 12.48 18.60
CA PHE A 139 -2.13 12.40 17.65
C PHE A 139 -3.31 11.65 18.26
N ARG A 140 -4.50 11.96 17.75
CA ARG A 140 -5.73 11.18 17.94
C ARG A 140 -6.20 10.66 16.60
N MET A 141 -6.22 9.35 16.42
CA MET A 141 -7.00 8.71 15.35
C MET A 141 -8.41 8.50 15.86
N ARG A 142 -9.40 9.12 15.21
CA ARG A 142 -10.82 8.91 15.49
C ARG A 142 -11.19 7.45 15.25
N GLN A 143 -12.27 6.99 15.87
CA GLN A 143 -12.81 5.68 15.58
C GLN A 143 -13.16 5.57 14.09
N LEU A 144 -12.79 4.47 13.44
CA LEU A 144 -13.09 4.22 12.04
C LEU A 144 -14.05 3.05 11.92
N VAL A 145 -15.21 3.28 11.32
CA VAL A 145 -16.25 2.27 11.09
C VAL A 145 -16.22 1.89 9.62
N LEU A 146 -15.96 0.62 9.34
CA LEU A 146 -16.05 0.06 8.00
C LEU A 146 -17.44 -0.53 7.83
N ALA A 147 -18.31 0.22 7.17
CA ALA A 147 -19.68 -0.20 6.91
C ALA A 147 -19.78 -0.83 5.52
N GLY A 148 -20.39 -2.01 5.46
CA GLY A 148 -21.20 -2.38 4.31
C GLY A 148 -22.64 -1.98 4.64
N GLU A 149 -23.24 -1.08 3.85
CA GLU A 149 -24.63 -0.68 4.08
C GLU A 149 -25.59 -1.85 3.82
N THR A 150 -25.21 -2.79 2.95
CA THR A 150 -25.99 -3.99 2.68
C THR A 150 -25.09 -5.21 2.46
N SER A 151 -25.46 -6.35 3.04
CA SER A 151 -24.86 -7.65 2.71
C SER A 151 -25.37 -8.21 1.38
N MET A 152 -26.36 -7.54 0.79
CA MET A 152 -27.07 -7.91 -0.42
C MET A 152 -27.16 -6.72 -1.37
N VAL A 153 -26.82 -6.93 -2.64
CA VAL A 153 -27.03 -5.96 -3.72
C VAL A 153 -28.12 -6.51 -4.64
N THR A 154 -29.09 -5.67 -5.01
CA THR A 154 -30.16 -6.05 -5.94
C THR A 154 -29.95 -5.36 -7.27
N ILE A 155 -29.88 -6.13 -8.36
CA ILE A 155 -29.86 -5.60 -9.73
C ILE A 155 -31.22 -5.88 -10.36
N PRO A 156 -31.94 -4.85 -10.86
CA PRO A 156 -33.25 -5.04 -11.46
C PRO A 156 -33.21 -5.99 -12.66
N GLY A 157 -34.23 -6.84 -12.79
CA GLY A 157 -34.29 -7.90 -13.80
C GLY A 157 -34.25 -7.39 -15.24
N GLY A 158 -34.81 -6.21 -15.49
CA GLY A 158 -34.78 -5.55 -16.80
C GLY A 158 -33.37 -5.38 -17.37
N TRP A 159 -32.36 -5.16 -16.52
CA TRP A 159 -30.98 -5.02 -16.98
C TRP A 159 -30.41 -6.33 -17.54
N PHE A 160 -30.82 -7.48 -17.00
CA PHE A 160 -30.44 -8.78 -17.56
C PHE A 160 -31.14 -9.04 -18.89
N ALA A 161 -32.39 -8.61 -19.05
CA ALA A 161 -33.08 -8.67 -20.35
C ALA A 161 -32.34 -7.83 -21.40
N ALA A 162 -31.95 -6.60 -21.05
CA ALA A 162 -31.19 -5.73 -21.96
C ALA A 162 -29.81 -6.30 -22.33
N LEU A 163 -29.14 -7.01 -21.41
CA LEU A 163 -27.88 -7.72 -21.69
C LEU A 163 -28.08 -8.86 -22.69
N ASP A 164 -29.13 -9.65 -22.50
CA ASP A 164 -29.47 -10.77 -23.38
C ASP A 164 -29.87 -10.26 -24.78
N ASP A 165 -30.66 -9.18 -24.86
CA ASP A 165 -31.05 -8.52 -26.11
C ASP A 165 -29.84 -7.94 -26.87
N ALA A 166 -28.82 -7.47 -26.13
CA ALA A 166 -27.57 -6.98 -26.70
C ALA A 166 -26.59 -8.11 -27.10
N GLY A 167 -26.91 -9.38 -26.82
CA GLY A 167 -26.05 -10.52 -27.10
C GLY A 167 -24.77 -10.55 -26.26
N ILE A 168 -24.75 -9.88 -25.11
CA ILE A 168 -23.61 -9.84 -24.18
C ILE A 168 -23.85 -10.92 -23.13
N ASP A 169 -23.66 -12.19 -23.49
CA ASP A 169 -23.93 -13.35 -22.64
C ASP A 169 -22.67 -14.19 -22.34
N THR A 170 -22.86 -15.33 -21.66
CA THR A 170 -21.77 -16.24 -21.31
C THR A 170 -21.12 -16.88 -22.53
N ASP A 171 -21.88 -17.16 -23.60
CA ASP A 171 -21.36 -17.79 -24.80
C ASP A 171 -20.46 -16.82 -25.58
N GLU A 172 -20.83 -15.54 -25.66
CA GLU A 172 -19.98 -14.49 -26.23
C GLU A 172 -18.63 -14.37 -25.52
N ILE A 173 -18.63 -14.44 -24.19
CA ILE A 173 -17.41 -14.37 -23.37
C ILE A 173 -16.51 -15.59 -23.60
N LEU A 174 -17.10 -16.78 -23.70
CA LEU A 174 -16.38 -18.02 -24.00
C LEU A 174 -15.80 -18.00 -25.41
N ASN A 175 -16.55 -17.55 -26.40
CA ASN A 175 -16.10 -17.43 -27.79
C ASN A 175 -14.93 -16.44 -27.90
N THR A 176 -15.03 -15.28 -27.24
CA THR A 176 -13.95 -14.29 -27.19
C THR A 176 -12.67 -14.89 -26.63
N TYR A 177 -12.74 -15.70 -25.57
CA TYR A 177 -11.57 -16.39 -25.03
C TYR A 177 -10.95 -17.37 -26.03
N VAL A 178 -11.77 -18.19 -26.70
CA VAL A 178 -11.30 -19.17 -27.68
C VAL A 178 -10.62 -18.47 -28.87
N GLU A 179 -11.21 -17.37 -29.36
CA GLU A 179 -10.63 -16.55 -30.42
C GLU A 179 -9.28 -15.97 -30.01
N ARG A 180 -9.19 -15.36 -28.82
CA ARG A 180 -7.92 -14.79 -28.31
C ARG A 180 -6.83 -15.86 -28.11
N ALA A 181 -7.20 -17.04 -27.66
CA ALA A 181 -6.26 -18.16 -27.53
C ALA A 181 -5.72 -18.57 -28.91
N ALA A 182 -6.61 -18.72 -29.90
CA ALA A 182 -6.24 -19.07 -31.27
C ALA A 182 -5.34 -18.01 -31.93
N GLU A 183 -5.69 -16.73 -31.82
CA GLU A 183 -4.89 -15.60 -32.30
C GLU A 183 -3.50 -15.52 -31.64
N SER A 184 -3.40 -15.94 -30.38
CA SER A 184 -2.15 -16.00 -29.64
C SER A 184 -1.30 -17.24 -29.98
N GLY A 185 -1.84 -18.19 -30.75
CA GLY A 185 -1.18 -19.47 -31.03
C GLY A 185 -1.11 -20.40 -29.81
N VAL A 186 -2.00 -20.22 -28.82
CA VAL A 186 -2.06 -21.01 -27.59
C VAL A 186 -3.36 -21.84 -27.59
N PRO A 187 -3.31 -23.15 -27.31
CA PRO A 187 -4.53 -23.95 -27.22
C PRO A 187 -5.45 -23.48 -26.09
N ALA A 188 -6.71 -23.19 -26.43
CA ALA A 188 -7.74 -22.87 -25.44
C ALA A 188 -7.97 -24.03 -24.46
N ALA A 189 -8.11 -23.70 -23.18
CA ALA A 189 -8.61 -24.62 -22.17
C ALA A 189 -10.10 -24.91 -22.42
N ASN A 190 -10.50 -26.17 -22.30
CA ASN A 190 -11.90 -26.53 -22.30
C ASN A 190 -12.55 -26.24 -20.92
N GLU A 191 -13.88 -26.33 -20.84
CA GLU A 191 -14.60 -25.99 -19.61
C GLU A 191 -14.11 -26.71 -18.33
N PRO A 192 -13.83 -28.04 -18.33
CA PRO A 192 -13.24 -28.68 -17.16
C PRO A 192 -11.92 -28.06 -16.70
N ILE A 193 -11.05 -27.69 -17.65
CA ILE A 193 -9.77 -27.05 -17.35
C ILE A 193 -10.00 -25.62 -16.87
N LEU A 194 -10.86 -24.83 -17.52
CA LEU A 194 -11.20 -23.49 -17.07
C LEU A 194 -11.75 -23.47 -15.63
N ARG A 195 -12.59 -24.46 -15.29
CA ARG A 195 -13.24 -24.55 -13.97
C ARG A 195 -12.27 -24.84 -12.83
N THR A 196 -11.20 -25.59 -13.09
CA THR A 196 -10.35 -26.15 -12.01
C THR A 196 -8.88 -25.76 -12.12
N TYR A 197 -8.41 -25.42 -13.31
CA TYR A 197 -7.00 -25.28 -13.64
C TYR A 197 -6.68 -24.06 -14.52
N SER A 198 -7.58 -23.07 -14.66
CA SER A 198 -7.33 -21.84 -15.43
C SER A 198 -6.05 -21.12 -15.00
N TYR A 199 -5.72 -21.17 -13.70
CA TYR A 199 -4.46 -20.64 -13.19
C TYR A 199 -3.21 -21.15 -13.93
N LEU A 200 -3.22 -22.36 -14.52
CA LEU A 200 -2.07 -22.89 -15.25
C LEU A 200 -1.73 -22.04 -16.47
N GLN A 201 -2.71 -21.57 -17.22
CA GLN A 201 -2.46 -20.75 -18.41
C GLN A 201 -2.05 -19.33 -18.02
N SER A 202 -2.66 -18.76 -17.00
CA SER A 202 -2.24 -17.47 -16.41
C SER A 202 -0.79 -17.50 -15.88
N MET A 203 -0.32 -18.64 -15.33
CA MET A 203 1.09 -18.85 -14.96
C MET A 203 2.01 -19.14 -16.16
N GLY A 204 1.45 -19.31 -17.37
CA GLY A 204 2.16 -19.74 -18.56
C GLY A 204 2.64 -21.20 -18.54
N LEU A 205 1.99 -22.05 -17.73
CA LEU A 205 2.30 -23.47 -17.50
C LEU A 205 1.38 -24.43 -18.26
N TRP A 206 0.31 -23.93 -18.89
CA TRP A 206 -0.53 -24.66 -19.83
C TRP A 206 0.09 -24.63 -21.23
N TRP A 207 0.31 -25.80 -21.85
CA TRP A 207 0.97 -25.91 -23.17
C TRP A 207 2.24 -25.06 -23.26
N ARG A 208 3.16 -25.34 -22.33
CA ARG A 208 4.31 -24.50 -22.01
C ARG A 208 5.09 -24.00 -23.22
N ASP A 209 5.40 -24.88 -24.17
CA ASP A 209 6.21 -24.52 -25.35
C ASP A 209 5.48 -23.52 -26.26
N SER A 210 4.17 -23.71 -26.49
CA SER A 210 3.35 -22.77 -27.26
C SER A 210 3.27 -21.42 -26.55
N MET A 211 3.07 -21.42 -25.23
CA MET A 211 3.04 -20.19 -24.44
C MET A 211 4.38 -19.43 -24.48
N LEU A 212 5.50 -20.15 -24.36
CA LEU A 212 6.84 -19.57 -24.47
C LEU A 212 7.09 -18.95 -25.84
N ALA A 213 6.68 -19.63 -26.92
CA ALA A 213 6.82 -19.13 -28.28
C ALA A 213 5.97 -17.87 -28.51
N ALA A 214 4.72 -17.88 -28.05
CA ALA A 214 3.83 -16.71 -28.12
C ALA A 214 4.41 -15.52 -27.34
N ALA A 215 4.88 -15.76 -26.11
CA ALA A 215 5.47 -14.72 -25.26
C ALA A 215 6.74 -14.11 -25.89
N GLN A 216 7.61 -14.94 -26.46
CA GLN A 216 8.80 -14.45 -27.18
C GLN A 216 8.41 -13.59 -28.38
N THR A 217 7.43 -14.02 -29.17
CA THR A 217 6.93 -13.25 -30.32
C THR A 217 6.36 -11.89 -29.90
N SER A 218 5.58 -11.86 -28.81
CA SER A 218 5.06 -10.61 -28.24
C SER A 218 6.18 -9.70 -27.76
N LEU A 219 7.16 -10.23 -27.03
CA LEU A 219 8.30 -9.47 -26.52
C LEU A 219 9.24 -8.99 -27.63
N GLU A 220 9.41 -9.74 -28.71
CA GLU A 220 10.12 -9.31 -29.91
C GLU A 220 9.45 -8.11 -30.56
N SER A 221 8.12 -8.12 -30.64
CA SER A 221 7.34 -7.00 -31.18
C SER A 221 7.41 -5.76 -30.27
N VAL A 222 7.34 -5.94 -28.95
CA VAL A 222 7.60 -4.87 -27.97
C VAL A 222 8.99 -4.26 -28.20
N ARG A 223 10.02 -5.11 -28.31
CA ARG A 223 11.40 -4.67 -28.56
C ARG A 223 11.53 -3.87 -29.85
N ALA A 224 10.86 -4.31 -30.92
CA ALA A 224 10.87 -3.65 -32.22
C ALA A 224 10.18 -2.27 -32.18
N GLY A 225 9.17 -2.10 -31.31
CA GLY A 225 8.48 -0.83 -31.09
C GLY A 225 9.31 0.23 -30.35
N ILE A 226 10.40 -0.16 -29.67
CA ILE A 226 11.27 0.76 -28.94
C ILE A 226 12.22 1.48 -29.91
N ARG A 227 12.07 2.80 -30.01
CA ARG A 227 12.86 3.65 -30.92
C ARG A 227 14.24 4.01 -30.37
N ASP A 228 14.33 4.27 -29.07
CA ASP A 228 15.56 4.72 -28.40
C ASP A 228 16.49 3.54 -28.06
N ASP A 229 17.78 3.67 -28.40
CA ASP A 229 18.78 2.61 -28.19
C ASP A 229 19.06 2.36 -26.71
N THR A 230 19.01 3.38 -25.86
CA THR A 230 19.22 3.22 -24.40
C THR A 230 18.09 2.40 -23.78
N THR A 231 16.86 2.71 -24.17
CA THR A 231 15.66 2.01 -23.75
C THR A 231 15.65 0.58 -24.29
N ARG A 232 16.09 0.37 -25.53
CA ARG A 232 16.23 -0.98 -26.12
C ARG A 232 17.31 -1.80 -25.41
N ALA A 233 18.43 -1.18 -25.02
CA ALA A 233 19.46 -1.84 -24.22
C ALA A 233 18.93 -2.22 -22.82
N HIS A 234 18.09 -1.38 -22.20
CA HIS A 234 17.43 -1.72 -20.94
C HIS A 234 16.41 -2.86 -21.11
N PHE A 235 15.67 -2.88 -22.22
CA PHE A 235 14.82 -4.03 -22.58
C PHE A 235 15.66 -5.31 -22.68
N ASP A 236 16.75 -5.28 -23.44
CA ASP A 236 17.62 -6.44 -23.64
C ASP A 236 18.25 -6.90 -22.32
N PHE A 237 18.58 -5.99 -21.41
CA PHE A 237 19.04 -6.32 -20.07
C PHE A 237 17.99 -7.10 -19.26
N LEU A 238 16.70 -6.72 -19.36
CA LEU A 238 15.61 -7.33 -18.61
C LEU A 238 15.11 -8.63 -19.25
N PHE A 239 14.83 -8.63 -20.55
CA PHE A 239 14.10 -9.71 -21.22
C PHE A 239 15.00 -10.58 -22.09
N ARG A 240 16.21 -10.12 -22.44
CA ARG A 240 17.12 -10.88 -23.31
C ARG A 240 18.60 -10.83 -22.88
N PRO A 241 18.93 -11.00 -21.58
CA PRO A 241 20.31 -10.89 -21.14
C PRO A 241 21.18 -11.97 -21.79
N ASN A 242 22.33 -11.55 -22.32
CA ASN A 242 23.25 -12.41 -23.08
C ASN A 242 22.58 -13.13 -24.27
N GLY A 243 21.58 -12.51 -24.89
CA GLY A 243 20.89 -13.04 -26.06
C GLY A 243 19.83 -14.11 -25.77
N ARG A 244 19.63 -14.50 -24.50
CA ARG A 244 18.65 -15.52 -24.08
C ARG A 244 17.38 -14.88 -23.54
N TRP A 245 16.22 -15.33 -24.02
CA TRP A 245 14.92 -14.86 -23.56
C TRP A 245 14.66 -15.15 -22.07
N GLN A 246 14.00 -14.20 -21.42
CA GLN A 246 13.47 -14.28 -20.07
C GLN A 246 12.01 -13.80 -20.13
N VAL A 247 11.08 -14.75 -20.26
CA VAL A 247 9.66 -14.39 -20.42
C VAL A 247 8.84 -14.49 -19.13
N ASP A 248 9.30 -15.29 -18.16
CA ASP A 248 8.70 -15.43 -16.83
C ASP A 248 9.70 -15.85 -15.75
N ILE A 249 9.22 -15.93 -14.51
CA ILE A 249 10.05 -16.27 -13.36
C ILE A 249 10.66 -17.67 -13.44
N HIS A 250 10.01 -18.62 -14.12
CA HIS A 250 10.49 -19.99 -14.22
C HIS A 250 11.74 -20.03 -15.12
N GLN A 251 11.70 -19.36 -16.27
CA GLN A 251 12.88 -19.23 -17.14
C GLN A 251 13.99 -18.43 -16.48
N VAL A 252 13.66 -17.33 -15.79
CA VAL A 252 14.67 -16.52 -15.10
C VAL A 252 15.36 -17.36 -14.02
N ALA A 253 14.60 -18.04 -13.15
CA ALA A 253 15.17 -18.90 -12.11
C ALA A 253 16.08 -19.98 -12.69
N ALA A 254 15.62 -20.72 -13.71
CA ALA A 254 16.40 -21.76 -14.36
C ALA A 254 17.69 -21.20 -14.97
N HIS A 255 17.63 -20.08 -15.69
CA HIS A 255 18.81 -19.46 -16.30
C HIS A 255 19.84 -18.99 -15.27
N ARG A 256 19.40 -18.34 -14.18
CA ARG A 256 20.30 -17.88 -13.11
C ARG A 256 21.00 -19.05 -12.42
N VAL A 257 20.26 -20.14 -12.20
CA VAL A 257 20.80 -21.33 -11.57
C VAL A 257 21.78 -22.05 -12.49
N GLN A 258 21.44 -22.23 -13.77
CA GLN A 258 22.31 -22.89 -14.74
C GLN A 258 23.62 -22.15 -15.00
N GLN A 259 23.66 -20.83 -14.81
CA GLN A 259 24.92 -20.06 -14.87
C GLN A 259 25.90 -20.48 -13.78
N LYS A 260 25.40 -20.91 -12.61
CA LYS A 260 26.21 -21.33 -11.45
C LYS A 260 26.35 -22.85 -11.37
N PHE A 261 25.32 -23.58 -11.78
CA PHE A 261 25.19 -25.04 -11.68
C PHE A 261 24.62 -25.61 -12.99
N PRO A 262 25.43 -25.83 -14.03
CA PRO A 262 24.94 -26.22 -15.37
C PRO A 262 24.15 -27.54 -15.43
N HIS A 263 24.35 -28.44 -14.45
CA HIS A 263 23.66 -29.72 -14.36
C HIS A 263 22.24 -29.61 -13.77
N VAL A 264 21.89 -28.48 -13.14
CA VAL A 264 20.55 -28.28 -12.58
C VAL A 264 19.58 -27.94 -13.70
N THR A 265 18.72 -28.90 -14.02
CA THR A 265 17.67 -28.80 -15.04
C THR A 265 16.32 -29.19 -14.45
N TRP A 266 15.21 -28.83 -15.09
CA TRP A 266 13.87 -29.26 -14.64
C TRP A 266 13.76 -30.77 -14.50
N GLU A 267 14.42 -31.52 -15.39
CA GLU A 267 14.48 -32.98 -15.35
C GLU A 267 15.20 -33.50 -14.10
N ALA A 268 16.27 -32.82 -13.67
CA ALA A 268 17.02 -33.19 -12.48
C ALA A 268 16.21 -33.01 -11.18
N LEU A 269 15.16 -32.19 -11.18
CA LEU A 269 14.27 -32.00 -10.03
C LEU A 269 13.20 -33.10 -9.95
N ARG A 270 12.87 -33.75 -11.07
CA ARG A 270 11.69 -34.61 -11.21
C ARG A 270 11.61 -35.72 -10.15
N PRO A 271 12.68 -36.48 -9.84
CA PRO A 271 12.60 -37.57 -8.85
C PRO A 271 12.10 -37.09 -7.48
N ALA A 272 12.56 -35.92 -7.01
CA ALA A 272 12.10 -35.36 -5.74
C ALA A 272 10.66 -34.84 -5.78
N LEU A 273 10.22 -34.32 -6.94
CA LEU A 273 8.88 -33.77 -7.11
C LEU A 273 7.80 -34.84 -7.31
N GLU A 274 8.19 -36.03 -7.77
CA GLU A 274 7.29 -37.20 -7.96
C GLU A 274 7.09 -38.02 -6.68
N LEU A 275 7.75 -37.65 -5.58
CA LEU A 275 7.55 -38.33 -4.30
C LEU A 275 6.10 -38.20 -3.79
N PRO A 276 5.57 -39.25 -3.12
CA PRO A 276 4.22 -39.22 -2.58
C PRO A 276 3.96 -38.02 -1.66
N GLY A 277 2.82 -37.35 -1.87
CA GLY A 277 2.37 -36.22 -1.06
C GLY A 277 2.95 -34.85 -1.42
N VAL A 278 3.83 -34.76 -2.43
CA VAL A 278 4.26 -33.47 -3.01
C VAL A 278 3.16 -32.91 -3.90
N GLN A 279 2.70 -33.71 -4.86
CA GLN A 279 1.53 -33.39 -5.68
C GLN A 279 0.25 -33.71 -4.92
N ARG A 280 -0.65 -32.72 -4.79
CA ARG A 280 -1.89 -32.82 -3.99
C ARG A 280 -3.08 -33.43 -4.75
N GLY A 281 -2.95 -33.71 -6.04
CA GLY A 281 -4.01 -34.28 -6.87
C GLY A 281 -3.59 -34.37 -8.35
N PRO A 282 -4.40 -35.02 -9.21
CA PRO A 282 -4.09 -35.16 -10.62
C PRO A 282 -4.00 -33.78 -11.30
N LEU A 283 -3.07 -33.65 -12.24
CA LEU A 283 -2.88 -32.48 -13.09
C LEU A 283 -3.17 -32.87 -14.54
N PRO A 284 -3.62 -31.92 -15.39
CA PRO A 284 -3.92 -32.24 -16.77
C PRO A 284 -2.64 -32.55 -17.59
N PRO A 285 -2.73 -33.33 -18.68
CA PRO A 285 -1.57 -33.86 -19.43
C PRO A 285 -0.61 -32.80 -20.01
N HIS A 286 -1.05 -31.55 -20.15
CA HIS A 286 -0.27 -30.45 -20.74
C HIS A 286 0.22 -29.44 -19.71
N ALA A 287 0.10 -29.75 -18.42
CA ALA A 287 0.64 -28.93 -17.35
C ALA A 287 2.17 -29.09 -17.25
N ALA A 288 2.88 -27.97 -17.10
CA ALA A 288 4.29 -27.96 -16.73
C ALA A 288 4.48 -28.25 -15.22
N VAL A 289 4.37 -29.53 -14.87
CA VAL A 289 4.29 -30.02 -13.48
C VAL A 289 5.51 -29.61 -12.63
N ALA A 290 6.73 -29.75 -13.15
CA ALA A 290 7.94 -29.47 -12.38
C ALA A 290 8.01 -28.00 -11.92
N GLN A 291 7.68 -27.07 -12.83
CA GLN A 291 7.64 -25.64 -12.57
C GLN A 291 6.55 -25.29 -11.55
N LEU A 292 5.34 -25.85 -11.72
CA LEU A 292 4.22 -25.64 -10.80
C LEU A 292 4.57 -26.10 -9.38
N LEU A 293 5.02 -27.35 -9.22
CA LEU A 293 5.32 -27.91 -7.91
C LEU A 293 6.50 -27.17 -7.24
N THR A 294 7.51 -26.78 -8.02
CA THR A 294 8.62 -25.97 -7.49
C THR A 294 8.13 -24.61 -6.99
N TYR A 295 7.25 -23.94 -7.74
CA TYR A 295 6.64 -22.67 -7.30
C TYR A 295 5.76 -22.85 -6.06
N GLN A 296 4.99 -23.92 -5.97
CA GLN A 296 4.20 -24.23 -4.78
C GLN A 296 5.08 -24.47 -3.55
N LEU A 297 6.23 -25.14 -3.71
CA LEU A 297 7.22 -25.31 -2.64
C LEU A 297 7.89 -23.98 -2.25
N LEU A 298 8.14 -23.09 -3.22
CA LEU A 298 8.60 -21.73 -2.93
C LEU A 298 7.57 -20.97 -2.08
N VAL A 299 6.29 -21.03 -2.45
CA VAL A 299 5.21 -20.40 -1.68
C VAL A 299 5.15 -20.99 -0.28
N LEU A 300 5.16 -22.33 -0.16
CA LEU A 300 5.19 -23.03 1.13
C LEU A 300 6.37 -22.59 1.99
N SER A 301 7.56 -22.40 1.41
CA SER A 301 8.74 -21.93 2.15
C SER A 301 8.58 -20.55 2.80
N ARG A 302 7.65 -19.74 2.29
CA ARG A 302 7.34 -18.39 2.78
C ARG A 302 6.12 -18.33 3.66
N THR A 303 5.17 -19.23 3.49
CA THR A 303 3.92 -19.26 4.27
C THR A 303 3.98 -20.20 5.46
N ASP A 304 4.73 -21.30 5.37
CA ASP A 304 4.89 -22.30 6.42
C ASP A 304 6.29 -22.94 6.34
N SER A 305 7.25 -22.27 6.98
CA SER A 305 8.65 -22.67 6.96
C SER A 305 8.89 -24.04 7.61
N MET A 306 8.06 -24.45 8.56
CA MET A 306 8.16 -25.76 9.22
C MET A 306 7.67 -26.88 8.30
N ALA A 307 6.50 -26.72 7.67
CA ALA A 307 6.00 -27.70 6.70
C ALA A 307 6.95 -27.83 5.50
N PHE A 308 7.50 -26.71 5.03
CA PHE A 308 8.53 -26.72 3.99
C PHE A 308 9.78 -27.48 4.42
N ALA A 309 10.33 -27.20 5.62
CA ALA A 309 11.52 -27.87 6.12
C ALA A 309 11.32 -29.38 6.30
N SER A 310 10.16 -29.81 6.82
CA SER A 310 9.80 -31.23 6.92
C SER A 310 9.77 -31.88 5.55
N ARG A 311 9.09 -31.26 4.58
CA ARG A 311 8.96 -31.78 3.23
C ARG A 311 10.31 -31.91 2.53
N LEU A 312 11.17 -30.91 2.67
CA LEU A 312 12.50 -30.93 2.08
C LEU A 312 13.39 -32.00 2.73
N ALA A 313 13.27 -32.24 4.04
CA ALA A 313 13.99 -33.31 4.72
C ALA A 313 13.56 -34.71 4.22
N GLU A 314 12.26 -34.92 4.02
CA GLU A 314 11.72 -36.14 3.41
C GLU A 314 12.28 -36.35 1.99
N MET A 315 12.25 -35.31 1.16
CA MET A 315 12.82 -35.35 -0.19
C MET A 315 14.31 -35.70 -0.17
N ARG A 316 15.10 -35.06 0.69
CA ARG A 316 16.54 -35.34 0.80
C ARG A 316 16.85 -36.75 1.28
N ALA A 317 16.01 -37.34 2.11
CA ALA A 317 16.20 -38.70 2.62
C ALA A 317 16.01 -39.76 1.53
N VAL A 318 15.13 -39.51 0.55
CA VAL A 318 14.82 -40.45 -0.53
C VAL A 318 15.61 -40.14 -1.81
N GLU A 319 15.63 -38.86 -2.21
CA GLU A 319 16.20 -38.37 -3.47
C GLU A 319 17.17 -37.19 -3.21
N PRO A 320 18.34 -37.43 -2.59
CA PRO A 320 19.25 -36.37 -2.13
C PRO A 320 19.76 -35.46 -3.25
N GLU A 321 20.07 -36.01 -4.43
CA GLU A 321 20.57 -35.23 -5.56
C GLU A 321 19.48 -34.32 -6.15
N ALA A 322 18.28 -34.85 -6.37
CA ALA A 322 17.15 -34.09 -6.89
C ALA A 322 16.66 -33.04 -5.89
N ALA A 323 16.65 -33.35 -4.59
CA ALA A 323 16.38 -32.38 -3.53
C ALA A 323 17.43 -31.25 -3.51
N GLY A 324 18.71 -31.58 -3.65
CA GLY A 324 19.77 -30.57 -3.77
C GLY A 324 19.64 -29.71 -5.04
N ALA A 325 19.14 -30.26 -6.15
CA ALA A 325 18.85 -29.50 -7.37
C ALA A 325 17.65 -28.56 -7.17
N LEU A 326 16.60 -29.03 -6.50
CA LEU A 326 15.42 -28.25 -6.13
C LEU A 326 15.79 -27.04 -5.26
N GLU A 327 16.62 -27.21 -4.24
CA GLU A 327 17.07 -26.10 -3.39
C GLU A 327 17.78 -25.01 -4.18
N ARG A 328 18.66 -25.40 -5.11
CA ARG A 328 19.34 -24.44 -6.00
C ARG A 328 18.33 -23.73 -6.89
N MET A 329 17.32 -24.42 -7.39
CA MET A 329 16.24 -23.81 -8.16
C MET A 329 15.45 -22.78 -7.32
N LEU A 330 15.13 -23.09 -6.06
CA LEU A 330 14.46 -22.16 -5.14
C LEU A 330 15.28 -20.89 -4.87
N ILE A 331 16.61 -20.98 -4.83
CA ILE A 331 17.50 -19.80 -4.77
C ILE A 331 17.35 -18.97 -6.05
N GLY A 332 17.29 -19.61 -7.23
CA GLY A 332 17.06 -18.93 -8.51
C GLY A 332 15.74 -18.13 -8.54
N TYR A 333 14.70 -18.63 -7.88
CA TYR A 333 13.43 -17.91 -7.78
C TYR A 333 13.53 -16.62 -6.97
N ALA A 334 14.42 -16.51 -5.98
CA ALA A 334 14.61 -15.26 -5.26
C ALA A 334 15.07 -14.14 -6.20
N GLU A 335 16.05 -14.43 -7.07
CA GLU A 335 16.50 -13.49 -8.11
C GLU A 335 15.40 -13.20 -9.16
N ALA A 336 14.59 -14.21 -9.50
CA ALA A 336 13.47 -14.04 -10.42
C ALA A 336 12.34 -13.14 -9.86
N ILE A 337 12.08 -13.22 -8.55
CA ILE A 337 11.11 -12.36 -7.87
C ILE A 337 11.56 -10.89 -7.91
N GLU A 338 12.85 -10.61 -7.74
CA GLU A 338 13.39 -9.24 -7.85
C GLU A 338 13.34 -8.69 -9.28
N TRP A 339 13.50 -9.56 -10.28
CA TRP A 339 13.37 -9.20 -11.69
C TRP A 339 11.93 -8.82 -12.06
N TYR A 340 10.93 -9.54 -11.54
CA TYR A 340 9.54 -9.43 -11.93
C TYR A 340 8.95 -8.00 -11.89
N PRO A 341 9.01 -7.24 -10.76
CA PRO A 341 8.42 -5.90 -10.72
C PRO A 341 9.12 -4.92 -11.68
N ARG A 342 10.41 -5.14 -11.98
CA ARG A 342 11.15 -4.34 -12.97
C ARG A 342 10.68 -4.62 -14.39
N ALA A 343 10.47 -5.88 -14.73
CA ALA A 343 9.92 -6.31 -16.01
C ALA A 343 8.50 -5.75 -16.21
N MET A 344 7.62 -5.91 -15.21
CA MET A 344 6.26 -5.37 -15.25
C MET A 344 6.24 -3.85 -15.39
N ARG A 345 7.07 -3.15 -14.60
CA ARG A 345 7.15 -1.68 -14.69
C ARG A 345 7.64 -1.25 -16.06
N PHE A 346 8.62 -1.95 -16.64
CA PHE A 346 9.10 -1.68 -17.98
C PHE A 346 7.98 -1.82 -19.01
N LEU A 347 7.22 -2.93 -18.99
CA LEU A 347 6.11 -3.15 -19.92
C LEU A 347 5.03 -2.08 -19.77
N LEU A 348 4.74 -1.64 -18.55
CA LEU A 348 3.69 -0.66 -18.27
C LEU A 348 4.07 0.77 -18.69
N VAL A 349 5.28 1.25 -18.38
CA VAL A 349 5.62 2.69 -18.49
C VAL A 349 6.53 3.03 -19.66
N THR A 350 7.12 2.04 -20.33
CA THR A 350 8.03 2.32 -21.45
C THR A 350 7.23 2.57 -22.74
N PRO A 351 7.58 3.57 -23.55
CA PRO A 351 6.89 3.83 -24.81
C PRO A 351 7.33 2.86 -25.93
N TRP A 352 6.57 1.78 -26.11
CA TRP A 352 6.78 0.80 -27.19
C TRP A 352 5.59 0.69 -28.16
N LEU A 353 4.53 1.49 -27.96
CA LEU A 353 3.35 1.58 -28.82
C LEU A 353 3.39 2.86 -29.67
N GLU A 354 4.23 2.85 -30.70
CA GLU A 354 4.41 4.01 -31.61
C GLU A 354 4.85 5.30 -30.89
N GLY A 355 5.53 5.16 -29.74
CA GLY A 355 5.95 6.28 -28.90
C GLY A 355 5.05 6.54 -27.68
N ARG A 356 4.01 5.71 -27.46
CA ARG A 356 3.20 5.69 -26.24
C ARG A 356 3.48 4.44 -25.40
N SER A 357 3.25 4.54 -24.09
CA SER A 357 3.24 3.41 -23.17
C SER A 357 1.81 2.96 -22.86
N PRO A 358 1.58 1.72 -22.40
CA PRO A 358 0.29 1.32 -21.84
C PRO A 358 -0.19 2.27 -20.73
N ALA A 359 0.72 2.78 -19.90
CA ALA A 359 0.40 3.79 -18.88
C ALA A 359 -0.17 5.10 -19.47
N ASP A 360 0.30 5.53 -20.65
CA ASP A 360 -0.26 6.70 -21.33
C ASP A 360 -1.68 6.44 -21.82
N LEU A 361 -1.98 5.21 -22.26
CA LEU A 361 -3.32 4.81 -22.67
C LEU A 361 -4.28 4.78 -21.48
N VAL A 362 -3.85 4.23 -20.33
CA VAL A 362 -4.62 4.27 -19.08
C VAL A 362 -4.96 5.71 -18.73
N ARG A 363 -3.98 6.61 -18.72
CA ARG A 363 -4.21 8.02 -18.34
C ARG A 363 -5.14 8.76 -19.28
N ALA A 364 -5.11 8.48 -20.58
CA ALA A 364 -5.86 9.27 -21.57
C ALA A 364 -7.40 9.31 -21.34
N GLY A 365 -7.98 8.28 -20.73
CA GLY A 365 -9.43 8.22 -20.47
C GLY A 365 -9.89 8.83 -19.15
N TRP A 366 -8.98 9.20 -18.24
CA TRP A 366 -9.33 9.74 -16.92
C TRP A 366 -9.41 11.27 -16.93
N PRO A 367 -10.06 11.90 -15.93
CA PRO A 367 -9.97 13.35 -15.71
C PRO A 367 -8.62 13.74 -15.07
N ASP A 368 -8.14 14.95 -15.33
CA ASP A 368 -6.83 15.47 -14.87
C ASP A 368 -6.62 15.28 -13.35
N GLN A 369 -7.68 15.47 -12.56
CA GLN A 369 -7.69 15.31 -11.10
C GLN A 369 -7.35 13.89 -10.62
N ALA A 370 -7.57 12.86 -11.46
CA ALA A 370 -7.18 11.48 -11.20
C ALA A 370 -5.82 11.11 -11.82
N ILE A 371 -5.39 11.84 -12.86
CA ILE A 371 -4.16 11.56 -13.65
C ILE A 371 -2.89 12.09 -13.00
N ASP A 372 -2.98 13.11 -12.13
CA ASP A 372 -1.84 13.61 -11.35
C ASP A 372 -1.25 12.54 -10.41
N ALA A 373 -1.95 11.41 -10.21
CA ALA A 373 -1.42 10.23 -9.54
C ALA A 373 -0.26 9.60 -10.34
N ALA A 374 0.86 9.40 -9.66
CA ALA A 374 1.98 8.62 -10.19
C ALA A 374 1.52 7.19 -10.54
N VAL A 375 2.16 6.57 -11.53
CA VAL A 375 1.96 5.13 -11.79
C VAL A 375 2.23 4.37 -10.48
N PRO A 376 1.28 3.56 -9.97
CA PRO A 376 1.47 2.84 -8.72
C PRO A 376 2.74 2.00 -8.72
N GLU A 377 3.33 1.82 -7.55
CA GLU A 377 4.47 0.92 -7.41
C GLU A 377 4.03 -0.53 -7.62
N ILE A 378 4.77 -1.30 -8.44
CA ILE A 378 4.49 -2.72 -8.63
C ILE A 378 5.30 -3.50 -7.60
N LYS A 379 4.61 -4.27 -6.76
CA LYS A 379 5.18 -5.11 -5.71
C LYS A 379 4.82 -6.57 -5.91
N THR A 380 5.72 -7.47 -5.54
CA THR A 380 5.45 -8.90 -5.60
C THR A 380 4.92 -9.42 -4.27
N ARG A 381 3.85 -10.22 -4.30
CA ARG A 381 3.40 -11.02 -3.15
C ARG A 381 3.14 -12.45 -3.60
N LEU A 382 3.61 -13.43 -2.82
CA LEU A 382 3.41 -14.84 -3.13
C LEU A 382 2.05 -15.29 -2.62
N PHE A 383 1.05 -15.32 -3.51
CA PHE A 383 -0.32 -15.76 -3.18
C PHE A 383 -0.54 -17.28 -3.30
N GLY A 384 0.36 -18.00 -3.97
CA GLY A 384 0.19 -19.42 -4.31
C GLY A 384 -0.42 -19.66 -5.68
N LEU A 385 -1.23 -18.73 -6.17
CA LEU A 385 -1.85 -18.73 -7.51
C LEU A 385 -1.68 -17.34 -8.16
N PRO A 386 -1.91 -17.20 -9.48
CA PRO A 386 -2.03 -15.92 -10.16
C PRO A 386 -3.12 -15.08 -9.50
N ASP A 387 -2.73 -13.93 -8.99
CA ASP A 387 -3.62 -13.02 -8.29
C ASP A 387 -2.98 -11.61 -8.25
N GLY A 388 -3.82 -10.60 -8.13
CA GLY A 388 -3.47 -9.19 -8.12
C GLY A 388 -4.35 -8.44 -7.13
N ALA A 389 -3.81 -7.39 -6.53
CA ALA A 389 -4.61 -6.49 -5.72
C ALA A 389 -4.10 -5.05 -5.79
N PRO A 390 -4.99 -4.06 -5.64
CA PRO A 390 -4.57 -2.70 -5.44
C PRO A 390 -4.15 -2.52 -3.98
N ARG A 391 -3.31 -1.54 -3.72
CA ARG A 391 -2.94 -1.07 -2.38
C ARG A 391 -3.13 0.44 -2.41
N ILE A 392 -4.29 0.89 -1.95
CA ILE A 392 -4.72 2.27 -2.17
C ILE A 392 -4.39 3.12 -0.95
N ALA A 393 -3.63 4.20 -1.18
CA ALA A 393 -3.44 5.22 -0.18
C ALA A 393 -4.65 6.16 -0.15
N PRO A 394 -5.18 6.49 1.03
CA PRO A 394 -6.28 7.45 1.14
C PRO A 394 -5.83 8.85 0.68
N SER A 395 -6.77 9.75 0.45
CA SER A 395 -6.47 11.17 0.22
C SER A 395 -5.99 11.84 1.50
N ASP A 396 -5.17 12.89 1.39
CA ASP A 396 -4.73 13.69 2.55
C ASP A 396 -5.92 14.29 3.30
N SER A 397 -6.98 14.67 2.58
CA SER A 397 -8.24 15.14 3.17
C SER A 397 -8.92 14.06 4.03
N PHE A 398 -8.94 12.81 3.58
CA PHE A 398 -9.42 11.70 4.40
C PHE A 398 -8.54 11.49 5.64
N VAL A 399 -7.21 11.54 5.49
CA VAL A 399 -6.29 11.39 6.63
C VAL A 399 -6.49 12.50 7.66
N GLY A 400 -6.68 13.75 7.22
CA GLY A 400 -6.98 14.87 8.11
C GLY A 400 -8.36 14.78 8.79
N MET A 401 -9.31 14.07 8.18
CA MET A 401 -10.60 13.75 8.81
C MET A 401 -10.44 12.66 9.88
N LEU A 402 -9.60 11.66 9.62
CA LEU A 402 -9.39 10.52 10.51
C LEU A 402 -8.44 10.81 11.67
N VAL A 403 -7.39 11.61 11.44
CA VAL A 403 -6.33 11.85 12.43
C VAL A 403 -6.16 13.33 12.72
N GLU A 404 -6.17 13.65 14.01
CA GLU A 404 -6.04 15.00 14.53
C GLU A 404 -4.73 15.18 15.31
N PRO A 405 -3.94 16.22 15.03
CA PRO A 405 -2.80 16.60 15.87
C PRO A 405 -3.31 17.20 17.18
N LEU A 406 -2.88 16.64 18.31
CA LEU A 406 -3.30 17.08 19.65
C LEU A 406 -2.36 18.11 20.29
N ASN A 407 -1.18 18.31 19.72
CA ASN A 407 -0.22 19.32 20.17
C ASN A 407 0.50 19.99 18.99
N TRP A 408 1.18 21.10 19.25
CA TRP A 408 1.88 21.85 18.21
C TRP A 408 2.97 21.03 17.50
N THR A 409 3.69 20.16 18.21
CA THR A 409 4.72 19.31 17.59
C THR A 409 4.14 18.26 16.66
N ALA A 410 2.91 17.78 16.89
CA ALA A 410 2.19 16.94 15.94
C ALA A 410 1.84 17.66 14.64
N GLY A 411 1.38 18.91 14.73
CA GLY A 411 1.12 19.74 13.54
C GLY A 411 2.40 19.91 12.70
N ARG A 412 3.51 20.28 13.35
CA ARG A 412 4.82 20.42 12.69
C ARG A 412 5.34 19.13 12.09
N TRP A 413 5.25 18.02 12.83
CA TRP A 413 5.67 16.71 12.33
C TRP A 413 4.87 16.32 11.10
N LEU A 414 3.57 16.57 11.08
CA LEU A 414 2.72 16.26 9.93
C LEU A 414 3.03 17.15 8.72
N GLU A 415 3.31 18.44 8.92
CA GLU A 415 3.77 19.36 7.87
C GLU A 415 5.11 18.91 7.25
N GLU A 416 6.03 18.39 8.07
CA GLU A 416 7.38 18.02 7.65
C GLU A 416 7.43 16.61 7.03
N GLN A 417 6.69 15.65 7.57
CA GLN A 417 6.75 14.23 7.19
C GLN A 417 5.60 13.77 6.27
N GLY A 418 4.48 14.49 6.27
CA GLY A 418 3.30 14.20 5.47
C GLY A 418 2.44 13.03 5.95
N ALA A 419 1.26 12.88 5.33
CA ALA A 419 0.28 11.85 5.68
C ALA A 419 0.80 10.42 5.48
N GLY A 420 1.58 10.17 4.43
CA GLY A 420 2.17 8.84 4.18
C GLY A 420 3.06 8.35 5.33
N ALA A 421 3.81 9.24 5.99
CA ALA A 421 4.60 8.89 7.18
C ALA A 421 3.69 8.56 8.37
N LEU A 422 2.62 9.34 8.58
CA LEU A 422 1.62 9.08 9.62
C LEU A 422 0.97 7.70 9.44
N LEU A 423 0.60 7.36 8.21
CA LEU A 423 0.04 6.06 7.88
C LEU A 423 1.05 4.92 8.13
N ARG A 424 2.35 5.11 7.85
CA ARG A 424 3.37 4.11 8.22
C ARG A 424 3.41 3.88 9.74
N VAL A 425 3.28 4.93 10.54
CA VAL A 425 3.22 4.84 12.00
C VAL A 425 1.95 4.12 12.46
N LEU A 426 0.77 4.47 11.91
CA LEU A 426 -0.49 3.83 12.27
C LEU A 426 -0.51 2.31 12.03
N GLY A 427 0.09 1.85 10.92
CA GLY A 427 0.17 0.41 10.64
C GLY A 427 1.15 -0.37 11.53
N ARG A 428 1.94 0.32 12.35
CA ARG A 428 2.83 -0.29 13.36
C ARG A 428 2.26 -0.25 14.77
N LEU A 429 1.09 0.37 14.97
CA LEU A 429 0.41 0.32 16.26
C LEU A 429 0.08 -1.15 16.58
N PRO A 430 0.40 -1.63 17.80
CA PRO A 430 0.27 -3.03 18.13
C PRO A 430 -1.20 -3.49 18.01
N PRO A 431 -1.45 -4.67 17.39
CA PRO A 431 -2.76 -5.27 17.39
C PRO A 431 -3.02 -5.87 18.78
N GLU A 432 -3.58 -5.07 19.69
CA GLU A 432 -3.90 -5.54 21.06
C GLU A 432 -5.37 -5.98 21.17
N ILE A 433 -5.99 -6.41 20.08
CA ILE A 433 -7.40 -6.85 20.04
C ILE A 433 -7.44 -8.16 19.28
N GLU A 434 -7.65 -9.26 20.00
CA GLU A 434 -7.92 -10.56 19.40
C GLU A 434 -9.40 -10.88 19.56
N HIS A 435 -10.08 -11.12 18.43
CA HIS A 435 -11.42 -11.71 18.35
C HIS A 435 -12.53 -11.06 19.21
N THR A 436 -12.55 -9.72 19.30
CA THR A 436 -13.65 -9.00 19.96
C THR A 436 -14.76 -8.69 18.96
N VAL A 437 -15.99 -9.02 19.33
CA VAL A 437 -17.20 -8.65 18.59
C VAL A 437 -18.00 -7.66 19.43
N LEU A 438 -18.43 -6.58 18.80
CA LEU A 438 -19.36 -5.62 19.37
C LEU A 438 -20.74 -5.84 18.77
N GLU A 439 -21.73 -6.12 19.61
CA GLU A 439 -23.13 -6.10 19.22
C GLU A 439 -23.71 -4.72 19.55
N SER A 440 -24.34 -4.09 18.56
CA SER A 440 -25.08 -2.84 18.74
C SER A 440 -26.41 -2.90 18.01
N GLU A 441 -27.25 -1.87 18.19
CA GLU A 441 -28.52 -1.75 17.49
C GLU A 441 -28.37 -1.68 15.95
N ARG A 442 -27.20 -1.28 15.45
CA ARG A 442 -26.87 -1.26 14.01
C ARG A 442 -26.34 -2.60 13.47
N GLY A 443 -26.11 -3.57 14.35
CA GLY A 443 -25.67 -4.90 13.97
C GLY A 443 -24.39 -5.33 14.69
N ARG A 444 -23.70 -6.28 14.07
CA ARG A 444 -22.55 -6.97 14.64
C ARG A 444 -21.26 -6.46 13.98
N PHE A 445 -20.38 -5.87 14.78
CA PHE A 445 -19.09 -5.34 14.33
C PHE A 445 -17.95 -6.20 14.85
N GLU A 446 -17.03 -6.58 13.98
CA GLU A 446 -15.74 -7.14 14.38
C GLU A 446 -14.78 -6.00 14.76
N VAL A 447 -14.32 -5.99 16.01
CA VAL A 447 -13.35 -5.00 16.48
C VAL A 447 -11.96 -5.42 16.01
N THR A 448 -11.25 -4.51 15.36
CA THR A 448 -9.97 -4.78 14.72
C THR A 448 -9.00 -3.60 14.89
N SER A 449 -7.83 -3.68 14.26
CA SER A 449 -6.81 -2.63 14.25
C SER A 449 -6.37 -2.29 12.82
N VAL A 450 -5.73 -1.13 12.62
CA VAL A 450 -5.15 -0.76 11.32
C VAL A 450 -4.11 -1.81 10.87
N ALA A 451 -3.26 -2.27 11.79
CA ALA A 451 -2.24 -3.29 11.50
C ALA A 451 -2.88 -4.61 11.05
N GLN A 452 -3.91 -5.07 11.77
CA GLN A 452 -4.63 -6.30 11.44
C GLN A 452 -5.35 -6.18 10.09
N LEU A 453 -6.07 -5.07 9.84
CA LEU A 453 -6.73 -4.84 8.56
C LEU A 453 -5.76 -4.77 7.37
N ARG A 454 -4.57 -4.19 7.54
CA ARG A 454 -3.54 -4.18 6.49
C ARG A 454 -3.04 -5.58 6.16
N HIS A 455 -2.94 -6.43 7.18
CA HIS A 455 -2.52 -7.81 7.05
C HIS A 455 -3.60 -8.66 6.37
N ASP A 456 -4.84 -8.57 6.86
CA ASP A 456 -5.97 -9.40 6.46
C ASP A 456 -6.55 -9.01 5.11
N ARG A 457 -6.61 -7.70 4.80
CA ARG A 457 -7.20 -7.26 3.54
C ARG A 457 -6.22 -7.47 2.39
N HIS A 458 -6.71 -8.20 1.39
CA HIS A 458 -5.98 -8.45 0.15
C HIS A 458 -5.63 -7.13 -0.58
N SER A 459 -6.60 -6.21 -0.70
CA SER A 459 -6.44 -4.87 -1.30
C SER A 459 -5.81 -3.82 -0.36
N GLY A 460 -5.36 -4.24 0.81
CA GLY A 460 -4.80 -3.37 1.84
C GLY A 460 -5.78 -2.40 2.49
N PHE A 461 -5.23 -1.57 3.37
CA PHE A 461 -6.02 -0.65 4.18
C PHE A 461 -5.20 0.52 4.71
N LEU A 462 -5.65 1.75 4.41
CA LEU A 462 -4.95 2.98 4.79
C LEU A 462 -3.48 2.97 4.35
N GLU A 463 -3.16 2.47 3.16
CA GLU A 463 -1.77 2.27 2.73
C GLU A 463 -1.01 3.60 2.65
N PRO A 464 0.31 3.65 2.92
CA PRO A 464 1.07 4.89 2.92
C PRO A 464 1.34 5.45 1.52
N GLN A 465 1.18 4.63 0.48
CA GLN A 465 1.35 5.00 -0.93
C GLN A 465 0.58 4.01 -1.81
N ASP A 466 0.22 4.45 -3.02
CA ASP A 466 -0.42 3.59 -4.00
C ASP A 466 0.55 2.52 -4.53
N ALA A 467 0.10 1.28 -4.56
CA ALA A 467 0.81 0.16 -5.14
C ALA A 467 -0.14 -0.86 -5.77
N ILE A 468 0.41 -1.72 -6.60
CA ILE A 468 -0.26 -2.91 -7.12
C ILE A 468 0.59 -4.09 -6.67
N ILE A 469 0.00 -4.97 -5.88
CA ILE A 469 0.63 -6.23 -5.51
C ILE A 469 0.21 -7.31 -6.50
N ILE A 470 1.16 -8.11 -6.96
CA ILE A 470 0.90 -9.14 -7.95
C ILE A 470 1.70 -10.41 -7.65
N ALA A 471 1.11 -11.57 -7.91
CA ALA A 471 1.81 -12.85 -7.87
C ALA A 471 2.91 -12.86 -8.93
N PRO A 472 4.19 -13.06 -8.56
CA PRO A 472 5.26 -13.19 -9.54
C PRO A 472 5.14 -14.50 -10.36
N GLY A 473 4.33 -15.45 -9.91
CA GLY A 473 3.97 -16.65 -10.69
C GLY A 473 3.02 -16.37 -11.86
N TYR A 474 2.40 -15.19 -11.92
CA TYR A 474 1.64 -14.76 -13.10
C TYR A 474 2.63 -14.46 -14.24
N HIS A 475 2.38 -14.93 -15.46
CA HIS A 475 3.25 -14.62 -16.60
C HIS A 475 3.21 -13.11 -16.93
N PRO A 476 4.34 -12.38 -17.00
CA PRO A 476 4.39 -10.91 -17.14
C PRO A 476 3.55 -10.32 -18.27
N VAL A 477 3.52 -10.96 -19.45
CA VAL A 477 2.74 -10.49 -20.60
C VAL A 477 1.23 -10.57 -20.34
N LEU A 478 0.77 -11.63 -19.65
CA LEU A 478 -0.63 -11.82 -19.28
C LEU A 478 -1.00 -10.93 -18.08
N ALA A 479 -0.09 -10.82 -17.13
CA ALA A 479 -0.22 -10.05 -15.91
C ALA A 479 -0.35 -8.53 -16.14
N LEU A 480 0.01 -8.01 -17.31
CA LEU A 480 -0.11 -6.58 -17.61
C LEU A 480 -1.57 -6.13 -17.52
N GLU A 481 -2.50 -6.97 -17.97
CA GLU A 481 -3.93 -6.69 -17.88
C GLU A 481 -4.37 -6.55 -16.42
N THR A 482 -4.05 -7.54 -15.59
CA THR A 482 -4.35 -7.50 -14.16
C THR A 482 -3.72 -6.28 -13.49
N VAL A 483 -2.49 -5.89 -13.87
CA VAL A 483 -1.89 -4.64 -13.35
C VAL A 483 -2.70 -3.40 -13.75
N ILE A 484 -3.22 -3.34 -14.99
CA ILE A 484 -4.06 -2.22 -15.43
C ILE A 484 -5.41 -2.26 -14.70
N HIS A 485 -6.03 -3.43 -14.55
CA HIS A 485 -7.26 -3.65 -13.78
C HIS A 485 -7.12 -3.12 -12.35
N GLU A 486 -6.06 -3.51 -11.64
CA GLU A 486 -5.82 -3.02 -10.29
C GLU A 486 -5.48 -1.53 -10.24
N TRP A 487 -4.86 -0.98 -11.30
CA TRP A 487 -4.66 0.46 -11.38
C TRP A 487 -5.98 1.22 -11.55
N VAL A 488 -6.96 0.66 -12.27
CA VAL A 488 -8.29 1.28 -12.39
C VAL A 488 -8.95 1.43 -11.03
N HIS A 489 -8.84 0.44 -10.13
CA HIS A 489 -9.33 0.57 -8.75
C HIS A 489 -8.68 1.72 -7.99
N VAL A 490 -7.37 1.93 -8.15
CA VAL A 490 -6.66 3.08 -7.58
C VAL A 490 -7.22 4.39 -8.15
N LEU A 491 -7.34 4.48 -9.47
CA LEU A 491 -7.82 5.70 -10.15
C LEU A 491 -9.28 6.01 -9.80
N GLN A 492 -10.14 5.01 -9.73
CA GLN A 492 -11.53 5.16 -9.30
C GLN A 492 -11.58 5.73 -7.89
N GLN A 493 -10.82 5.16 -6.94
CA GLN A 493 -10.79 5.66 -5.57
C GLN A 493 -10.27 7.11 -5.47
N ARG A 494 -9.38 7.54 -6.38
CA ARG A 494 -8.92 8.95 -6.48
C ARG A 494 -9.96 9.87 -7.09
N ALA A 495 -10.73 9.39 -8.06
CA ALA A 495 -11.78 10.16 -8.72
C ALA A 495 -13.06 10.30 -7.86
N ARG A 496 -13.28 9.39 -6.91
CA ARG A 496 -14.43 9.43 -5.99
C ARG A 496 -14.38 10.68 -5.09
N PRO A 497 -15.45 11.49 -5.04
CA PRO A 497 -15.57 12.57 -4.06
C PRO A 497 -15.57 12.04 -2.63
N LEU A 498 -14.90 12.75 -1.71
CA LEU A 498 -14.69 12.29 -0.32
C LEU A 498 -16.00 11.98 0.43
N ASP A 499 -17.04 12.76 0.21
CA ASP A 499 -18.36 12.63 0.82
C ASP A 499 -19.16 11.40 0.35
N THR A 500 -18.79 10.80 -0.79
CA THR A 500 -19.40 9.56 -1.30
C THR A 500 -18.90 8.30 -0.58
N TYR A 501 -17.73 8.37 0.07
CA TYR A 501 -17.10 7.20 0.72
C TYR A 501 -16.64 7.43 2.15
N ALA A 502 -16.61 8.67 2.64
CA ALA A 502 -16.25 8.99 4.00
C ALA A 502 -17.25 9.97 4.63
N ARG A 503 -17.81 9.61 5.79
CA ARG A 503 -18.72 10.47 6.56
C ARG A 503 -18.21 10.65 7.99
N PRO A 504 -17.78 11.84 8.39
CA PRO A 504 -17.38 12.10 9.76
C PRO A 504 -18.60 12.31 10.66
N THR A 505 -18.49 11.84 11.90
CA THR A 505 -19.37 12.18 13.02
C THR A 505 -18.54 12.88 14.10
N ALA A 506 -19.15 13.19 15.25
CA ALA A 506 -18.44 13.79 16.37
C ALA A 506 -17.26 12.92 16.86
N ASP A 507 -17.45 11.60 16.85
CA ASP A 507 -16.55 10.64 17.50
C ASP A 507 -15.97 9.58 16.53
N ALA A 508 -16.51 9.47 15.31
CA ALA A 508 -16.10 8.44 14.35
C ALA A 508 -16.01 8.96 12.91
N VAL A 509 -15.38 8.18 12.05
CA VAL A 509 -15.41 8.33 10.60
C VAL A 509 -15.95 7.03 10.02
N TRP A 510 -17.02 7.12 9.24
CA TRP A 510 -17.57 5.99 8.50
C TRP A 510 -16.90 5.90 7.13
N TRP A 511 -16.44 4.71 6.75
CA TRP A 511 -15.87 4.42 5.44
C TRP A 511 -16.75 3.43 4.70
N TYR A 512 -17.09 3.77 3.45
CA TYR A 512 -17.89 2.96 2.55
C TYR A 512 -17.02 2.44 1.38
N SER A 513 -16.93 1.11 1.27
CA SER A 513 -16.26 0.49 0.13
C SER A 513 -17.06 0.76 -1.16
N PRO A 514 -16.43 0.83 -2.33
CA PRO A 514 -17.18 0.96 -3.57
C PRO A 514 -18.07 -0.28 -3.80
N ASP A 515 -19.16 -0.11 -4.53
CA ASP A 515 -20.02 -1.24 -4.92
C ASP A 515 -19.20 -2.22 -5.79
N PRO A 516 -19.22 -3.53 -5.49
CA PRO A 516 -18.36 -4.48 -6.19
C PRO A 516 -18.71 -4.63 -7.68
N PHE A 517 -19.98 -4.50 -8.08
CA PHE A 517 -20.37 -4.57 -9.50
C PHE A 517 -19.92 -3.32 -10.26
N VAL A 518 -19.94 -2.16 -9.60
CA VAL A 518 -19.43 -0.91 -10.18
C VAL A 518 -17.91 -0.92 -10.27
N ALA A 519 -17.23 -1.28 -9.18
CA ALA A 519 -15.77 -1.27 -9.10
C ALA A 519 -15.15 -2.29 -10.06
N GLU A 520 -15.53 -3.57 -9.94
CA GLU A 520 -14.96 -4.61 -10.80
C GLU A 520 -15.44 -4.44 -12.25
N GLY A 521 -16.69 -4.03 -12.46
CA GLY A 521 -17.21 -3.79 -13.80
C GLY A 521 -16.47 -2.69 -14.55
N LEU A 522 -16.20 -1.56 -13.88
CA LEU A 522 -15.40 -0.48 -14.43
C LEU A 522 -13.97 -0.95 -14.73
N ALA A 523 -13.34 -1.68 -13.80
CA ALA A 523 -11.98 -2.16 -13.94
C ALA A 523 -11.82 -3.14 -15.11
N GLU A 524 -12.71 -4.13 -15.23
CA GLU A 524 -12.72 -5.10 -16.33
C GLU A 524 -12.92 -4.42 -17.69
N TRP A 525 -13.98 -3.60 -17.81
CA TRP A 525 -14.35 -2.95 -19.09
C TRP A 525 -13.32 -1.92 -19.53
N TYR A 526 -12.83 -1.09 -18.61
CA TYR A 526 -11.86 -0.06 -18.96
C TYR A 526 -10.50 -0.67 -19.32
N THR A 527 -10.10 -1.76 -18.64
CA THR A 527 -8.89 -2.51 -19.00
C THR A 527 -8.97 -3.04 -20.43
N GLU A 528 -10.10 -3.63 -20.82
CA GLU A 528 -10.33 -4.05 -22.21
C GLU A 528 -10.21 -2.87 -23.19
N LEU A 529 -10.85 -1.74 -22.87
CA LEU A 529 -10.83 -0.55 -23.73
C LEU A 529 -9.41 -0.01 -23.93
N VAL A 530 -8.62 0.07 -22.86
CA VAL A 530 -7.22 0.54 -22.88
C VAL A 530 -6.32 -0.41 -23.66
N LEU A 531 -6.52 -1.71 -23.51
CA LEU A 531 -5.68 -2.73 -24.11
C LEU A 531 -6.04 -3.06 -25.55
N ARG A 532 -7.25 -2.75 -26.01
CA ARG A 532 -7.70 -2.99 -27.38
C ARG A 532 -6.63 -2.70 -28.47
N PRO A 533 -6.00 -1.50 -28.54
CA PRO A 533 -4.97 -1.22 -29.55
C PRO A 533 -3.70 -2.07 -29.43
N ILE A 534 -3.44 -2.65 -28.25
CA ILE A 534 -2.33 -3.58 -28.00
C ILE A 534 -2.73 -4.97 -28.47
N VAL A 535 -3.90 -5.45 -28.04
CA VAL A 535 -4.40 -6.81 -28.30
C VAL A 535 -4.62 -7.05 -29.79
N GLU A 536 -5.09 -6.05 -30.54
CA GLU A 536 -5.23 -6.11 -32.00
C GLU A 536 -3.91 -6.46 -32.73
N ARG A 537 -2.77 -6.15 -32.11
CA ARG A 537 -1.43 -6.38 -32.67
C ARG A 537 -0.70 -7.53 -31.99
N LEU A 538 -0.93 -7.70 -30.69
CA LEU A 538 -0.26 -8.63 -29.80
C LEU A 538 -1.31 -9.37 -28.95
N PRO A 539 -2.01 -10.35 -29.53
CA PRO A 539 -3.19 -10.99 -28.91
C PRO A 539 -2.94 -11.60 -27.53
N LEU A 540 -1.70 -12.04 -27.27
CA LEU A 540 -1.32 -12.63 -25.98
C LEU A 540 -1.54 -11.67 -24.81
N PHE A 541 -1.38 -10.36 -25.02
CA PHE A 541 -1.67 -9.37 -23.97
C PHE A 541 -3.14 -9.29 -23.60
N GLY A 542 -4.06 -9.90 -24.36
CA GLY A 542 -5.50 -9.92 -24.10
C GLY A 542 -6.04 -11.25 -23.58
N LEU A 543 -5.15 -12.24 -23.43
CA LEU A 543 -5.54 -13.62 -23.18
C LEU A 543 -5.83 -13.90 -21.70
N GLY A 544 -5.17 -13.19 -20.77
CA GLY A 544 -5.26 -13.46 -19.34
C GLY A 544 -6.64 -13.13 -18.77
N GLU A 545 -7.14 -11.93 -19.03
CA GLU A 545 -8.47 -11.51 -18.56
C GLU A 545 -9.60 -12.16 -19.35
N ALA A 546 -9.40 -12.45 -20.65
CA ALA A 546 -10.34 -13.26 -21.42
C ALA A 546 -10.50 -14.65 -20.80
N GLU A 547 -9.40 -15.30 -20.41
CA GLU A 547 -9.43 -16.56 -19.68
C GLU A 547 -10.12 -16.43 -18.32
N LYS A 548 -9.76 -15.41 -17.53
CA LYS A 548 -10.36 -15.15 -16.21
C LYS A 548 -11.88 -15.02 -16.33
N ARG A 549 -12.38 -14.21 -17.28
CA ARG A 549 -13.81 -14.04 -17.53
C ARG A 549 -14.48 -15.32 -18.01
N ALA A 550 -13.86 -16.09 -18.90
CA ALA A 550 -14.37 -17.41 -19.31
C ALA A 550 -14.44 -18.40 -18.14
N ALA A 551 -13.40 -18.46 -17.29
CA ALA A 551 -13.38 -19.30 -16.10
C ALA A 551 -14.46 -18.88 -15.09
N MET A 552 -14.69 -17.58 -14.89
CA MET A 552 -15.77 -17.06 -14.06
C MET A 552 -17.14 -17.38 -14.66
N ALA A 553 -17.33 -17.23 -15.96
CA ALA A 553 -18.60 -17.55 -16.61
C ALA A 553 -19.00 -19.03 -16.44
N VAL A 554 -18.02 -19.93 -16.43
CA VAL A 554 -18.23 -21.37 -16.24
C VAL A 554 -18.42 -21.75 -14.78
N SER A 555 -17.71 -21.10 -13.84
CA SER A 555 -17.62 -21.52 -12.44
C SER A 555 -18.42 -20.67 -11.45
N ARG A 556 -18.60 -19.38 -11.73
CA ARG A 556 -19.19 -18.35 -10.89
C ARG A 556 -19.86 -17.26 -11.76
N PRO A 557 -20.96 -17.59 -12.46
CA PRO A 557 -21.62 -16.64 -13.38
C PRO A 557 -22.21 -15.40 -12.67
N ASP A 558 -22.40 -15.48 -11.34
CA ASP A 558 -22.87 -14.39 -10.50
C ASP A 558 -21.74 -13.52 -9.90
N ASP A 559 -20.49 -13.71 -10.34
CA ASP A 559 -19.34 -12.93 -9.86
C ASP A 559 -19.46 -11.45 -10.30
N PRO A 560 -19.19 -10.49 -9.39
CA PRO A 560 -19.26 -9.06 -9.70
C PRO A 560 -18.38 -8.62 -10.88
N HIS A 561 -17.22 -9.27 -11.11
CA HIS A 561 -16.38 -8.97 -12.27
C HIS A 561 -17.15 -9.23 -13.58
N LEU A 562 -17.83 -10.38 -13.67
CA LEU A 562 -18.51 -10.79 -14.89
C LEU A 562 -19.76 -9.95 -15.14
N ILE A 563 -20.62 -9.81 -14.13
CA ILE A 563 -21.87 -9.04 -14.27
C ILE A 563 -21.55 -7.56 -14.48
N GLY A 564 -20.64 -7.00 -13.69
CA GLY A 564 -20.20 -5.62 -13.82
C GLY A 564 -19.63 -5.33 -15.22
N TYR A 565 -18.72 -6.18 -15.71
CA TYR A 565 -18.14 -6.04 -17.05
C TYR A 565 -19.22 -6.00 -18.15
N ARG A 566 -20.19 -6.93 -18.08
CA ARG A 566 -21.32 -7.00 -19.03
C ARG A 566 -22.15 -5.72 -18.99
N LEU A 567 -22.48 -5.22 -17.80
CA LEU A 567 -23.22 -3.96 -17.62
C LEU A 567 -22.45 -2.78 -18.22
N PHE A 568 -21.16 -2.61 -17.92
CA PHE A 568 -20.38 -1.51 -18.49
C PHE A 568 -20.25 -1.59 -20.03
N ARG A 569 -20.13 -2.79 -20.60
CA ARG A 569 -20.17 -2.97 -22.06
C ARG A 569 -21.51 -2.54 -22.66
N LEU A 570 -22.62 -2.92 -22.02
CA LEU A 570 -23.97 -2.51 -22.43
C LEU A 570 -24.13 -0.97 -22.38
N LEU A 571 -23.76 -0.36 -21.24
CA LEU A 571 -23.87 1.09 -21.04
C LEU A 571 -23.00 1.87 -22.05
N TYR A 572 -21.78 1.41 -22.31
CA TYR A 572 -20.91 2.01 -23.32
C TYR A 572 -21.47 1.83 -24.75
N GLY A 573 -22.00 0.65 -25.06
CA GLY A 573 -22.60 0.34 -26.35
C GLY A 573 -23.84 1.18 -26.68
N ALA A 574 -24.57 1.64 -25.66
CA ALA A 574 -25.74 2.50 -25.81
C ALA A 574 -25.42 3.96 -26.21
N GLY A 575 -24.13 4.33 -26.34
CA GLY A 575 -23.70 5.60 -26.93
C GLY A 575 -23.06 6.61 -25.98
N GLY A 576 -22.80 6.23 -24.72
CA GLY A 576 -22.04 7.06 -23.78
C GLY A 576 -20.54 7.13 -24.13
N SER A 577 -19.88 8.24 -23.79
CA SER A 577 -18.42 8.31 -23.87
C SER A 577 -17.76 7.60 -22.69
N ALA A 578 -16.53 7.11 -22.88
CA ALA A 578 -15.82 6.42 -21.81
C ALA A 578 -15.60 7.30 -20.57
N ARG A 579 -15.36 8.60 -20.78
CA ARG A 579 -15.17 9.58 -19.71
C ARG A 579 -16.44 9.81 -18.89
N GLU A 580 -17.61 9.87 -19.55
CA GLU A 580 -18.90 10.00 -18.85
C GLU A 580 -19.19 8.78 -17.99
N LEU A 581 -18.94 7.58 -18.50
CA LEU A 581 -19.18 6.34 -17.77
C LEU A 581 -18.23 6.19 -16.55
N ILE A 582 -16.95 6.55 -16.70
CA ILE A 582 -15.99 6.61 -15.57
C ILE A 582 -16.45 7.61 -14.50
N GLY A 583 -16.92 8.78 -14.93
CA GLY A 583 -17.45 9.82 -14.04
C GLY A 583 -18.67 9.34 -13.27
N ALA A 584 -19.66 8.76 -13.95
CA ALA A 584 -20.85 8.19 -13.34
C ALA A 584 -20.50 7.07 -12.36
N ALA A 585 -19.60 6.15 -12.73
CA ALA A 585 -19.15 5.07 -11.85
C ALA A 585 -18.44 5.59 -10.58
N SER A 586 -17.72 6.71 -10.69
CA SER A 586 -17.05 7.34 -9.55
C SER A 586 -18.05 8.09 -8.64
N LEU A 587 -19.16 8.58 -9.19
CA LEU A 587 -20.24 9.24 -8.42
C LEU A 587 -21.21 8.25 -7.79
N ALA A 588 -21.49 7.11 -8.46
CA ALA A 588 -22.33 6.04 -7.92
C ALA A 588 -21.84 5.52 -6.56
N GLY A 589 -20.55 5.68 -6.29
CA GLY A 589 -19.98 5.51 -4.96
C GLY A 589 -20.06 4.05 -4.51
N HIS A 590 -21.02 3.75 -3.64
CA HIS A 590 -21.21 2.44 -3.00
C HIS A 590 -22.57 1.79 -3.35
N ASP A 591 -23.30 2.32 -4.35
CA ASP A 591 -24.60 1.79 -4.77
C ASP A 591 -24.69 1.69 -6.31
N VAL A 592 -24.69 0.46 -6.84
CA VAL A 592 -24.88 0.21 -8.28
C VAL A 592 -26.18 0.78 -8.82
N LYS A 593 -27.23 0.91 -8.01
CA LYS A 593 -28.51 1.44 -8.46
C LYS A 593 -28.38 2.89 -8.92
N VAL A 594 -27.53 3.68 -8.28
CA VAL A 594 -27.28 5.07 -8.70
C VAL A 594 -26.74 5.12 -10.13
N LEU A 595 -25.77 4.23 -10.45
CA LEU A 595 -25.24 4.12 -11.82
C LEU A 595 -26.33 3.68 -12.81
N LEU A 596 -27.14 2.68 -12.45
CA LEU A 596 -28.15 2.14 -13.34
C LEU A 596 -29.29 3.14 -13.58
N ASP A 597 -29.76 3.84 -12.54
CA ASP A 597 -30.82 4.85 -12.64
C ASP A 597 -30.41 5.97 -13.62
N ASP A 598 -29.15 6.43 -13.56
CA ASP A 598 -28.62 7.46 -14.46
C ASP A 598 -28.70 7.09 -15.95
N TYR A 599 -28.67 5.78 -16.26
CA TYR A 599 -28.68 5.26 -17.63
C TYR A 599 -30.01 4.63 -18.04
N SER A 600 -30.97 4.51 -17.11
CA SER A 600 -32.27 3.86 -17.35
C SER A 600 -33.04 4.45 -18.54
N ALA A 601 -32.92 5.75 -18.78
CA ALA A 601 -33.57 6.45 -19.89
C ALA A 601 -33.11 5.98 -21.29
N LEU A 602 -31.94 5.34 -21.39
CA LEU A 602 -31.45 4.76 -22.65
C LEU A 602 -32.09 3.39 -22.96
N PHE A 603 -32.79 2.80 -22.00
CA PHE A 603 -33.39 1.47 -22.08
C PHE A 603 -34.87 1.52 -21.65
N PRO A 604 -35.78 2.00 -22.52
CA PRO A 604 -37.17 2.26 -22.15
C PRO A 604 -37.96 1.00 -21.75
N ASP A 605 -37.48 -0.19 -22.15
CA ASP A 605 -38.15 -1.47 -21.87
C ASP A 605 -37.72 -2.12 -20.54
N LEU A 606 -36.85 -1.47 -19.74
CA LEU A 606 -36.41 -2.01 -18.45
C LEU A 606 -37.57 -2.27 -17.49
N GLU A 607 -38.51 -1.31 -17.39
CA GLU A 607 -39.65 -1.39 -16.46
C GLU A 607 -40.72 -2.39 -16.89
N SER A 608 -40.81 -2.67 -18.19
CA SER A 608 -41.78 -3.61 -18.76
C SER A 608 -41.27 -5.06 -18.81
N SER A 609 -40.01 -5.28 -18.47
CA SER A 609 -39.38 -6.60 -18.47
C SER A 609 -40.04 -7.56 -17.47
N ASN A 610 -40.20 -8.82 -17.89
CA ASN A 610 -40.68 -9.92 -17.03
C ASN A 610 -39.54 -10.68 -16.34
N VAL A 611 -38.27 -10.31 -16.60
CA VAL A 611 -37.12 -10.91 -15.96
C VAL A 611 -37.10 -10.47 -14.49
N ARG A 612 -36.85 -11.42 -13.59
CA ARG A 612 -36.86 -11.16 -12.14
C ARG A 612 -35.57 -10.45 -11.71
N ASP A 613 -35.72 -9.54 -10.74
CA ASP A 613 -34.59 -8.96 -10.02
C ASP A 613 -33.71 -10.05 -9.42
N ARG A 614 -32.40 -9.81 -9.45
CA ARG A 614 -31.41 -10.73 -8.88
C ARG A 614 -30.77 -10.10 -7.66
N MET A 615 -30.67 -10.89 -6.59
CA MET A 615 -30.05 -10.49 -5.33
C MET A 615 -28.73 -11.23 -5.17
N PHE A 616 -27.66 -10.48 -4.93
CA PHE A 616 -26.31 -11.00 -4.81
C PHE A 616 -25.78 -10.76 -3.41
N SER A 617 -25.18 -11.79 -2.80
CA SER A 617 -24.50 -11.61 -1.53
C SER A 617 -23.10 -11.07 -1.75
N VAL A 618 -22.79 -9.94 -1.11
CA VAL A 618 -21.49 -9.25 -1.24
C VAL A 618 -20.59 -9.41 0.00
N GLY A 619 -21.01 -10.24 0.97
CA GLY A 619 -20.13 -10.75 2.02
C GLY A 619 -19.53 -9.70 2.96
N THR A 620 -20.21 -8.59 3.24
CA THR A 620 -19.66 -7.53 4.08
C THR A 620 -19.70 -7.88 5.57
N VAL A 621 -18.54 -8.10 6.18
CA VAL A 621 -18.35 -8.06 7.63
C VAL A 621 -18.13 -6.62 8.04
N GLN A 622 -19.02 -6.08 8.87
CA GLN A 622 -18.83 -4.75 9.45
C GLN A 622 -17.66 -4.80 10.43
N ARG A 623 -16.75 -3.83 10.33
CA ARG A 623 -15.56 -3.78 11.18
C ARG A 623 -15.41 -2.41 11.82
N ILE A 624 -14.82 -2.38 13.00
CA ILE A 624 -14.59 -1.15 13.75
C ILE A 624 -13.14 -1.11 14.24
N VAL A 625 -12.44 -0.03 13.92
CA VAL A 625 -11.14 0.30 14.49
C VAL A 625 -11.38 1.33 15.58
N PRO A 626 -11.07 1.01 16.86
CA PRO A 626 -11.28 1.94 17.96
C PRO A 626 -10.52 3.26 17.81
N GLU A 627 -10.96 4.29 18.52
CA GLU A 627 -10.20 5.53 18.68
C GLU A 627 -8.87 5.22 19.39
N VAL A 628 -7.78 5.82 18.90
CA VAL A 628 -6.44 5.66 19.48
C VAL A 628 -5.78 7.02 19.65
N VAL A 629 -5.30 7.28 20.87
CA VAL A 629 -4.38 8.38 21.15
C VAL A 629 -2.97 7.81 21.29
N PHE A 630 -2.03 8.38 20.54
CA PHE A 630 -0.66 7.90 20.48
C PHE A 630 0.34 9.06 20.37
N GLN A 631 1.57 8.78 20.78
CA GLN A 631 2.73 9.64 20.57
C GLN A 631 3.67 9.01 19.54
N ILE A 632 4.56 9.80 18.97
CA ILE A 632 5.56 9.34 18.00
C ILE A 632 6.95 9.71 18.50
N ASP A 633 7.88 8.74 18.49
CA ASP A 633 9.32 8.98 18.60
C ASP A 633 9.98 8.53 17.28
N GLY A 634 10.37 9.49 16.44
CA GLY A 634 10.78 9.26 15.06
C GLY A 634 9.67 8.62 14.20
N LEU A 635 9.78 7.33 13.90
CA LEU A 635 8.76 6.52 13.20
C LEU A 635 8.21 5.37 14.05
N SER A 636 8.45 5.41 15.36
CA SER A 636 7.99 4.43 16.33
C SER A 636 6.79 4.99 17.09
N PRO A 637 5.60 4.37 17.00
CA PRO A 637 4.47 4.79 17.80
C PRO A 637 4.62 4.37 19.25
N LEU A 638 4.21 5.25 20.16
CA LEU A 638 3.99 4.96 21.58
C LEU A 638 2.50 5.06 21.86
N HIS A 639 1.87 3.92 22.18
CA HIS A 639 0.45 3.87 22.49
C HIS A 639 0.17 4.50 23.87
N LEU A 640 -0.84 5.39 23.95
CA LEU A 640 -1.21 6.05 25.21
C LEU A 640 -2.58 5.62 25.70
N GLN A 641 -3.57 5.58 24.80
CA GLN A 641 -4.96 5.32 25.17
C GLN A 641 -5.74 4.76 23.99
N ARG A 642 -6.72 3.90 24.29
CA ARG A 642 -7.73 3.42 23.36
C ARG A 642 -9.13 3.62 23.91
N ARG A 643 -10.07 3.96 23.04
CA ARG A 643 -11.49 4.09 23.37
C ARG A 643 -12.35 3.48 22.26
N LEU A 644 -13.30 2.62 22.64
CA LEU A 644 -14.32 2.09 21.74
C LEU A 644 -15.66 2.75 22.08
N ILE A 645 -16.34 3.26 21.06
CA ILE A 645 -17.63 3.94 21.19
C ILE A 645 -18.65 3.15 20.37
N PRO A 646 -19.65 2.51 21.00
CA PRO A 646 -20.65 1.75 20.27
C PRO A 646 -21.38 2.64 19.25
N PRO A 647 -21.53 2.22 17.98
CA PRO A 647 -22.33 2.96 17.01
C PRO A 647 -23.80 3.05 17.48
N THR A 648 -24.32 4.26 17.64
CA THR A 648 -25.73 4.55 17.98
C THR A 648 -26.54 4.89 16.73
N GLN A 649 -27.88 4.82 16.81
CA GLN A 649 -28.77 5.10 15.66
C GLN A 649 -28.61 6.52 15.08
N ASP A 650 -28.27 7.51 15.91
CA ASP A 650 -28.22 8.94 15.57
C ASP A 650 -26.94 9.38 14.83
N ALA A 651 -25.95 8.50 14.70
CA ALA A 651 -24.80 8.71 13.83
C ALA A 651 -25.17 8.20 12.42
N PRO A 652 -25.02 8.97 11.32
CA PRO A 652 -25.52 8.66 9.97
C PRO A 652 -25.32 7.22 9.55
#